data_AF-A0A6N6MV20-F1
#
_entry.id   AF-A0A6N6MV20-F1
#
_cell.length_a   1.000
_cell.length_b   1.000
_cell.length_c   1.000
_cell.angle_alpha   90.00
_cell.angle_beta   90.00
_cell.angle_gamma   90.00
#
_symmetry.space_group_name_H-M   'P 1'
#
loop_
_entity.id
_entity.type
_entity.pdbx_description
1 polymer ?
#
loop_
_entity_poly.entity_id
_entity_poly.type
_entity_poly.pdbx_seq_one_letter_code
_entity_poly.pdbx_strand_id
1 'polypeptide(L)'
;MQSGWFVGIGVALALSALWWFAWSPVLRWLRVLWVCRIPALSAGLGIALFSLAEPARDLFMESQSYTAYWTALFGLALLWAVIVHFAARKVLEQQAWGGRGAELPLSAVRLAELRHRYVLPATWIPRLLGLLCLAALGIGIWGAHRDIQPIRDAFALRDPIVLLWPTAACGALYLGYVILRRRFLGGAAAAEPLGTFLRDALTGRSTTLLTEAGAFWFADLATARGRAARDASRRGRVRWDGVALALLVAQALAWIAALSAPLTLAEWVSRAPFVVLMLALPVSILSFLSALSHQWRVPVVALLLAGLIGATGLTQHFHDLRSVAEATNLRQAALPEAVGAWTKANCPAGPVAACGAHPVIVASAGGASRAAFFTGTVVGELLDTAPAAFRQRLFAVSGVSGGAVGAAMLRSLLADHPAADAPPCARLDNRWFGPAEDYGSGPGKRALTWKTCLQTLAAGDFLSPAFIGLAFRDLFGFLIAQDRAVLLEQALERRYALIARDEAVREGSGLTRFVGQDAPAPGSAVVPRLLLNTTSVREGRRSIITDLQPFHCRDGTTSRLSPVAFDLFETVAGRNGTCETGPVAITGGVRLSTAATASARFPVISPQAGIRDAGGSALRDLLVDGGYFENDGLTTARELAQALQAFGLDPVILHITNNPEEAVRGDAPNAALPAPPRSSWHEGLTAPVAALASTRDGHAAEAAYRASHAFLTLTFKVYDRVPLLGPHEPCSLRGPAGTVSPSAAPMKDLSMSWWLSGAVQGYLDRQLCHPENIARFEALTGVLDAGGR
;
A
#
# COMPACT_ATOMS: atom_id res chain seq x y z
N MET A 1 -11.58 -57.04 -41.41
CA MET A 1 -11.67 -55.65 -40.90
C MET A 1 -12.49 -55.48 -39.60
N GLN A 2 -13.34 -56.44 -39.19
CA GLN A 2 -14.17 -56.28 -37.97
C GLN A 2 -13.46 -56.63 -36.64
N SER A 3 -12.39 -57.43 -36.64
CA SER A 3 -11.70 -57.85 -35.40
C SER A 3 -10.82 -56.76 -34.75
N GLY A 4 -10.28 -55.81 -35.53
CA GLY A 4 -9.45 -54.71 -35.01
C GLY A 4 -10.23 -53.66 -34.22
N TRP A 5 -11.53 -53.48 -34.54
CA TRP A 5 -12.40 -52.51 -33.86
C TRP A 5 -12.74 -52.93 -32.43
N PHE A 6 -13.01 -54.22 -32.19
CA PHE A 6 -13.30 -54.73 -30.84
C PHE A 6 -12.07 -54.68 -29.92
N VAL A 7 -10.87 -54.92 -30.47
CA VAL A 7 -9.60 -54.79 -29.72
C VAL A 7 -9.32 -53.32 -29.39
N GLY A 8 -9.55 -52.39 -30.32
CA GLY A 8 -9.40 -50.94 -30.09
C GLY A 8 -10.36 -50.40 -29.02
N ILE A 9 -11.62 -50.83 -29.03
CA ILE A 9 -12.61 -50.47 -27.99
C ILE A 9 -12.23 -51.07 -26.64
N GLY A 10 -11.78 -52.33 -26.60
CA GLY A 10 -11.32 -52.98 -25.37
C GLY A 10 -10.12 -52.26 -24.74
N VAL A 11 -9.14 -51.86 -25.55
CA VAL A 11 -7.96 -51.10 -25.10
C VAL A 11 -8.36 -49.69 -24.64
N ALA A 12 -9.25 -49.00 -25.36
CA ALA A 12 -9.74 -47.68 -24.96
C ALA A 12 -10.53 -47.71 -23.64
N LEU A 13 -11.36 -48.74 -23.42
CA LEU A 13 -12.07 -48.95 -22.16
C LEU A 13 -11.13 -49.31 -21.02
N ALA A 14 -10.10 -50.13 -21.27
CA ALA A 14 -9.09 -50.47 -20.28
C ALA A 14 -8.24 -49.25 -19.89
N LEU A 15 -7.81 -48.44 -20.87
CA LEU A 15 -7.09 -47.17 -20.63
C LEU A 15 -7.98 -46.15 -19.92
N SER A 16 -9.27 -46.06 -20.26
CA SER A 16 -10.22 -45.19 -19.57
C SER A 16 -10.50 -45.65 -18.14
N ALA A 17 -10.54 -46.97 -17.90
CA ALA A 17 -10.70 -47.54 -16.57
C ALA A 17 -9.44 -47.35 -15.72
N LEU A 18 -8.24 -47.55 -16.29
CA LEU A 18 -6.95 -47.24 -15.67
C LEU A 18 -6.82 -45.75 -15.34
N TRP A 19 -7.19 -44.88 -16.28
CA TRP A 19 -7.25 -43.44 -16.08
C TRP A 19 -8.22 -43.08 -14.96
N TRP A 20 -9.44 -43.61 -14.96
CA TRP A 20 -10.43 -43.38 -13.91
C TRP A 20 -9.96 -43.90 -12.55
N PHE A 21 -9.32 -45.06 -12.49
CA PHE A 21 -8.80 -45.64 -11.26
C PHE A 21 -7.63 -44.83 -10.70
N ALA A 22 -6.75 -44.32 -11.57
CA ALA A 22 -5.67 -43.41 -11.20
C ALA A 22 -6.17 -42.02 -10.77
N TRP A 23 -7.24 -41.51 -11.41
CA TRP A 23 -7.80 -40.19 -11.13
C TRP A 23 -8.78 -40.18 -9.94
N SER A 24 -9.38 -41.34 -9.61
CA SER A 24 -10.36 -41.46 -8.53
C SER A 24 -9.82 -41.02 -7.16
N PRO A 25 -8.58 -41.39 -6.74
CA PRO A 25 -7.94 -40.80 -5.56
C PRO A 25 -7.80 -39.28 -5.67
N VAL A 26 -7.24 -38.78 -6.77
CA VAL A 26 -6.99 -37.33 -7.00
C VAL A 26 -8.30 -36.53 -6.86
N LEU A 27 -9.37 -36.98 -7.49
CA LEU A 27 -10.69 -36.35 -7.40
C LEU A 27 -11.25 -36.33 -5.97
N ARG A 28 -10.94 -37.34 -5.13
CA ARG A 28 -11.35 -37.35 -3.72
C ARG A 28 -10.64 -36.25 -2.94
N TRP A 29 -9.34 -36.09 -3.15
CA TRP A 29 -8.55 -35.01 -2.55
C TRP A 29 -9.03 -33.64 -3.02
N LEU A 30 -9.20 -33.45 -4.33
CA LEU A 30 -9.71 -32.19 -4.90
C LEU A 30 -11.12 -31.86 -4.38
N ARG A 31 -11.99 -32.86 -4.22
CA ARG A 31 -13.33 -32.64 -3.65
C ARG A 31 -13.27 -32.16 -2.20
N VAL A 32 -12.44 -32.78 -1.36
CA VAL A 32 -12.29 -32.34 0.03
C VAL A 32 -11.64 -30.96 0.09
N LEU A 33 -10.66 -30.67 -0.77
CA LEU A 33 -10.04 -29.35 -0.87
C LEU A 33 -11.07 -28.28 -1.28
N TRP A 34 -11.94 -28.58 -2.24
CA TRP A 34 -13.03 -27.70 -2.67
C TRP A 34 -14.07 -27.44 -1.56
N VAL A 35 -14.37 -28.45 -0.74
CA VAL A 35 -15.22 -28.27 0.45
C VAL A 35 -14.53 -27.34 1.44
N CYS A 36 -13.21 -27.47 1.60
CA CYS A 36 -12.36 -26.59 2.39
C CYS A 36 -11.87 -25.33 1.62
N ARG A 37 -12.58 -24.87 0.58
CA ARG A 37 -12.13 -23.77 -0.29
C ARG A 37 -11.82 -22.48 0.45
N ILE A 38 -12.55 -22.12 1.50
CA ILE A 38 -12.30 -20.88 2.26
C ILE A 38 -10.97 -20.96 3.04
N PRO A 39 -10.72 -22.00 3.86
CA PRO A 39 -9.40 -22.24 4.45
C PRO A 39 -8.27 -22.35 3.41
N ALA A 40 -8.53 -22.99 2.26
CA ALA A 40 -7.57 -23.12 1.18
C ALA A 40 -7.23 -21.77 0.52
N LEU A 41 -8.24 -20.92 0.29
CA LEU A 41 -8.05 -19.56 -0.23
C LEU A 41 -7.24 -18.70 0.74
N SER A 42 -7.50 -18.78 2.05
CA SER A 42 -6.71 -18.05 3.06
C SER A 42 -5.24 -18.44 3.04
N ALA A 43 -4.92 -19.75 3.10
CA ALA A 43 -3.54 -20.22 3.02
C ALA A 43 -2.88 -19.87 1.67
N GLY A 44 -3.62 -20.05 0.56
CA GLY A 44 -3.15 -19.72 -0.78
C GLY A 44 -2.88 -18.23 -0.99
N LEU A 45 -3.75 -17.35 -0.47
CA LEU A 45 -3.56 -15.90 -0.49
C LEU A 45 -2.32 -15.50 0.32
N GLY A 46 -2.05 -16.14 1.45
CA GLY A 46 -0.82 -15.92 2.20
C GLY A 46 0.43 -16.27 1.38
N ILE A 47 0.44 -17.43 0.70
CA ILE A 47 1.54 -17.82 -0.18
C ILE A 47 1.69 -16.82 -1.33
N ALA A 48 0.61 -16.48 -2.01
CA ALA A 48 0.61 -15.55 -3.12
C ALA A 48 1.12 -14.16 -2.69
N LEU A 49 0.65 -13.65 -1.54
CA LEU A 49 1.07 -12.37 -0.99
C LEU A 49 2.58 -12.33 -0.75
N PHE A 50 3.14 -13.29 -0.01
CA PHE A 50 4.58 -13.29 0.29
C PHE A 50 5.46 -13.70 -0.92
N SER A 51 4.90 -14.40 -1.89
CA SER A 51 5.63 -14.79 -3.12
C SER A 51 5.62 -13.69 -4.18
N LEU A 52 4.56 -12.91 -4.29
CA LEU A 52 4.34 -11.98 -5.41
C LEU A 52 4.44 -10.51 -5.01
N ALA A 53 4.22 -10.16 -3.73
CA ALA A 53 4.26 -8.78 -3.26
C ALA A 53 5.54 -8.51 -2.45
N GLU A 54 6.48 -7.77 -3.06
CA GLU A 54 7.68 -7.26 -2.37
C GLU A 54 7.34 -6.48 -1.09
N PRO A 55 6.31 -5.59 -1.04
CA PRO A 55 5.94 -4.90 0.19
C PRO A 55 5.57 -5.82 1.36
N ALA A 56 5.10 -7.04 1.08
CA ALA A 56 4.79 -8.01 2.13
C ALA A 56 6.05 -8.66 2.73
N ARG A 57 7.16 -8.73 1.96
CA ARG A 57 8.44 -9.25 2.45
C ARG A 57 9.18 -8.22 3.30
N ASP A 58 9.01 -6.93 2.99
CA ASP A 58 9.57 -5.83 3.78
C ASP A 58 9.18 -5.88 5.26
N LEU A 59 8.03 -6.48 5.59
CA LEU A 59 7.57 -6.72 6.96
C LEU A 59 8.61 -7.44 7.84
N PHE A 60 9.50 -8.21 7.23
CA PHE A 60 10.58 -8.94 7.93
C PHE A 60 11.90 -8.16 8.01
N MET A 61 12.00 -6.98 7.38
CA MET A 61 13.18 -6.10 7.33
C MET A 61 13.07 -4.89 8.27
N GLU A 62 12.21 -5.00 9.30
CA GLU A 62 11.96 -3.95 10.28
C GLU A 62 13.14 -3.78 11.26
N SER A 63 13.81 -2.61 11.25
CA SER A 63 15.03 -2.38 12.03
C SER A 63 14.79 -2.12 13.53
N GLN A 64 13.58 -1.71 13.94
CA GLN A 64 13.30 -1.18 15.29
C GLN A 64 12.36 -2.04 16.15
N SER A 65 12.25 -3.36 15.90
CA SER A 65 11.23 -4.19 16.57
C SER A 65 11.71 -4.95 17.81
N TYR A 66 11.09 -4.65 18.95
CA TYR A 66 11.21 -5.33 20.23
C TYR A 66 10.69 -6.79 20.19
N THR A 67 11.12 -7.63 21.14
CA THR A 67 10.66 -9.03 21.32
C THR A 67 9.13 -9.19 21.30
N ALA A 68 8.39 -8.19 21.78
CA ALA A 68 6.93 -8.18 21.79
C ALA A 68 6.31 -8.22 20.38
N TYR A 69 6.90 -7.50 19.41
CA TYR A 69 6.42 -7.46 18.03
C TYR A 69 6.48 -8.84 17.37
N TRP A 70 7.66 -9.49 17.45
CA TRP A 70 7.86 -10.83 16.91
C TRP A 70 7.01 -11.87 17.63
N THR A 71 6.90 -11.76 18.96
CA THR A 71 6.04 -12.65 19.76
C THR A 71 4.58 -12.54 19.32
N ALA A 72 4.07 -11.33 19.10
CA ALA A 72 2.72 -11.11 18.58
C ALA A 72 2.54 -11.70 17.18
N LEU A 73 3.49 -11.46 16.27
CA LEU A 73 3.44 -12.01 14.91
C LEU A 73 3.38 -13.54 14.90
N PHE A 74 4.30 -14.22 15.59
CA PHE A 74 4.37 -15.68 15.62
C PHE A 74 3.20 -16.31 16.39
N GLY A 75 2.75 -15.67 17.47
CA GLY A 75 1.54 -16.08 18.18
C GLY A 75 0.29 -16.02 17.29
N LEU A 76 0.13 -14.94 16.53
CA LEU A 76 -0.96 -14.79 15.58
C LEU A 76 -0.82 -15.71 14.37
N ALA A 77 0.39 -15.98 13.87
CA ALA A 77 0.61 -16.93 12.79
C ALA A 77 0.22 -18.35 13.19
N LEU A 78 0.55 -18.74 14.43
CA LEU A 78 0.09 -20.01 15.01
C LEU A 78 -1.44 -20.03 15.16
N LEU A 79 -2.04 -18.93 15.64
CA LEU A 79 -3.50 -18.79 15.74
C LEU A 79 -4.17 -18.91 14.37
N TRP A 80 -3.62 -18.28 13.33
CA TRP A 80 -4.10 -18.38 11.96
C TRP A 80 -4.08 -19.82 11.45
N ALA A 81 -2.97 -20.54 11.64
CA ALA A 81 -2.86 -21.96 11.29
C ALA A 81 -3.90 -22.83 12.02
N VAL A 82 -4.16 -22.54 13.30
CA VAL A 82 -5.18 -23.22 14.10
C VAL A 82 -6.59 -22.91 13.61
N ILE A 83 -6.90 -21.64 13.28
CA ILE A 83 -8.20 -21.23 12.74
C ILE A 83 -8.47 -21.91 11.40
N VAL A 84 -7.50 -21.90 10.47
CA VAL A 84 -7.60 -22.56 9.16
C VAL A 84 -7.83 -24.06 9.32
N HIS A 85 -7.07 -24.71 10.21
CA HIS A 85 -7.27 -26.12 10.54
C HIS A 85 -8.66 -26.41 11.09
N PHE A 86 -9.08 -25.62 12.09
CA PHE A 86 -10.34 -25.80 12.78
C PHE A 86 -11.53 -25.60 11.83
N ALA A 87 -11.52 -24.52 11.05
CA ALA A 87 -12.57 -24.21 10.09
C ALA A 87 -12.67 -25.29 9.01
N ALA A 88 -11.54 -25.75 8.43
CA ALA A 88 -11.53 -26.84 7.45
C ALA A 88 -12.15 -28.12 8.02
N ARG A 89 -11.80 -28.50 9.25
CA ARG A 89 -12.39 -29.65 9.94
C ARG A 89 -13.89 -29.47 10.17
N LYS A 90 -14.32 -28.29 10.62
CA LYS A 90 -15.73 -28.02 10.93
C LYS A 90 -16.64 -28.09 9.71
N VAL A 91 -16.17 -27.63 8.55
CA VAL A 91 -16.94 -27.80 7.30
C VAL A 91 -17.06 -29.29 6.93
N LEU A 92 -16.00 -30.08 7.12
CA LEU A 92 -16.01 -31.52 6.82
C LEU A 92 -16.89 -32.35 7.78
N GLU A 93 -17.14 -31.86 9.00
CA GLU A 93 -18.07 -32.49 9.95
C GLU A 93 -19.52 -32.47 9.45
N GLN A 94 -19.88 -31.63 8.49
CA GLN A 94 -21.26 -31.48 8.03
C GLN A 94 -21.67 -32.51 6.99
N GLN A 95 -22.87 -33.08 7.09
CA GLN A 95 -23.36 -34.09 6.16
C GLN A 95 -23.73 -33.55 4.77
N ALA A 96 -24.09 -32.26 4.68
CA ALA A 96 -24.64 -31.62 3.48
C ALA A 96 -23.73 -31.70 2.24
N TRP A 97 -22.40 -31.65 2.40
CA TRP A 97 -21.48 -31.71 1.26
C TRP A 97 -21.23 -33.15 0.77
N GLY A 98 -21.43 -34.14 1.64
CA GLY A 98 -21.21 -35.57 1.37
C GLY A 98 -22.33 -36.18 0.53
N GLY A 99 -23.58 -35.91 0.90
CA GLY A 99 -24.79 -36.43 0.22
C GLY A 99 -25.45 -35.41 -0.69
N ARG A 100 -24.89 -35.17 -1.89
CA ARG A 100 -25.57 -34.34 -2.90
C ARG A 100 -26.93 -34.93 -3.24
N GLY A 101 -28.00 -34.15 -3.10
CA GLY A 101 -29.35 -34.59 -3.44
C GLY A 101 -30.12 -35.30 -2.32
N ALA A 102 -29.44 -35.84 -1.30
CA ALA A 102 -30.07 -36.60 -0.23
C ALA A 102 -30.78 -35.72 0.81
N GLU A 103 -31.81 -36.28 1.45
CA GLU A 103 -32.41 -35.72 2.67
C GLU A 103 -31.43 -35.86 3.83
N LEU A 104 -31.40 -34.85 4.71
CA LEU A 104 -30.56 -34.81 5.90
C LEU A 104 -31.44 -35.10 7.13
N PRO A 105 -31.00 -35.95 8.09
CA PRO A 105 -29.70 -36.61 8.18
C PRO A 105 -29.54 -37.82 7.25
N LEU A 106 -28.31 -38.11 6.83
CA LEU A 106 -27.98 -39.26 5.98
C LEU A 106 -28.16 -40.60 6.73
N SER A 107 -28.52 -41.65 5.99
CA SER A 107 -28.62 -43.00 6.53
C SER A 107 -27.26 -43.53 7.04
N ALA A 108 -27.29 -44.39 8.06
CA ALA A 108 -26.10 -44.97 8.68
C ALA A 108 -25.18 -45.68 7.67
N VAL A 109 -25.77 -46.42 6.72
CA VAL A 109 -25.04 -47.11 5.65
C VAL A 109 -24.29 -46.12 4.76
N ARG A 110 -24.97 -45.06 4.32
CA ARG A 110 -24.37 -44.04 3.46
C ARG A 110 -23.27 -43.25 4.17
N LEU A 111 -23.44 -42.99 5.47
CA LEU A 111 -22.40 -42.36 6.30
C LEU A 111 -21.15 -43.23 6.39
N ALA A 112 -21.29 -44.54 6.61
CA ALA A 112 -20.15 -45.46 6.69
C ALA A 112 -19.37 -45.50 5.35
N GLU A 113 -20.08 -45.58 4.22
CA GLU A 113 -19.48 -45.56 2.88
C GLU A 113 -18.70 -44.25 2.62
N LEU A 114 -19.33 -43.10 2.86
CA LEU A 114 -18.70 -41.81 2.62
C LEU A 114 -17.51 -41.56 3.57
N ARG A 115 -17.61 -41.99 4.83
CA ARG A 115 -16.50 -41.91 5.78
C ARG A 115 -15.31 -42.72 5.30
N HIS A 116 -15.53 -43.98 4.90
CA HIS A 116 -14.47 -44.82 4.36
C HIS A 116 -13.83 -44.20 3.11
N ARG A 117 -14.65 -43.62 2.22
CA ARG A 117 -14.18 -43.02 0.96
C ARG A 117 -13.30 -41.78 1.16
N TYR A 118 -13.60 -40.93 2.14
CA TYR A 118 -12.94 -39.63 2.33
C TYR A 118 -12.08 -39.53 3.59
N VAL A 119 -11.90 -40.60 4.38
CA VAL A 119 -11.17 -40.55 5.66
C VAL A 119 -9.76 -39.97 5.54
N LEU A 120 -8.96 -40.43 4.57
CA LEU A 120 -7.59 -39.95 4.35
C LEU A 120 -7.53 -38.47 3.95
N PRO A 121 -8.20 -38.03 2.86
CA PRO A 121 -8.17 -36.62 2.48
C PRO A 121 -8.78 -35.71 3.54
N ALA A 122 -9.87 -36.13 4.22
CA ALA A 122 -10.48 -35.37 5.30
C ALA A 122 -9.58 -35.26 6.55
N THR A 123 -8.66 -36.20 6.73
CA THR A 123 -7.67 -36.15 7.81
C THR A 123 -6.54 -35.18 7.49
N TRP A 124 -5.98 -35.27 6.28
CA TRP A 124 -4.73 -34.57 5.94
C TRP A 124 -4.94 -33.16 5.41
N ILE A 125 -5.98 -32.90 4.61
CA ILE A 125 -6.20 -31.56 4.03
C ILE A 125 -6.27 -30.47 5.11
N PRO A 126 -7.08 -30.59 6.18
CA PRO A 126 -7.09 -29.58 7.23
C PRO A 126 -5.74 -29.35 7.91
N ARG A 127 -4.88 -30.38 7.99
CA ARG A 127 -3.54 -30.28 8.61
C ARG A 127 -2.55 -29.58 7.70
N LEU A 128 -2.55 -29.97 6.42
CA LEU A 128 -1.71 -29.38 5.40
C LEU A 128 -2.08 -27.90 5.22
N LEU A 129 -3.37 -27.56 5.18
CA LEU A 129 -3.81 -26.18 5.05
C LEU A 129 -3.32 -25.28 6.20
N GLY A 130 -3.38 -25.74 7.45
CA GLY A 130 -2.83 -24.94 8.56
C GLY A 130 -1.30 -24.88 8.55
N LEU A 131 -0.60 -25.95 8.13
CA LEU A 131 0.85 -25.91 7.94
C LEU A 131 1.26 -24.95 6.81
N LEU A 132 0.48 -24.86 5.74
CA LEU A 132 0.72 -23.95 4.62
C LEU A 132 0.69 -22.48 5.05
N CYS A 133 -0.09 -22.11 6.08
CA CYS A 133 -0.05 -20.77 6.66
C CYS A 133 1.35 -20.42 7.21
N LEU A 134 2.00 -21.37 7.90
CA LEU A 134 3.34 -21.18 8.44
C LEU A 134 4.41 -21.27 7.35
N ALA A 135 4.19 -22.11 6.34
CA ALA A 135 5.04 -22.15 5.14
C ALA A 135 5.00 -20.82 4.38
N ALA A 136 3.84 -20.18 4.26
CA ALA A 136 3.70 -18.86 3.66
C ALA A 136 4.56 -17.81 4.37
N LEU A 137 4.56 -17.82 5.71
CA LEU A 137 5.43 -16.95 6.50
C LEU A 137 6.92 -17.22 6.23
N GLY A 138 7.31 -18.50 6.16
CA GLY A 138 8.67 -18.90 5.81
C GLY A 138 9.11 -18.44 4.41
N ILE A 139 8.20 -18.48 3.42
CA ILE A 139 8.44 -17.95 2.07
C ILE A 139 8.71 -16.44 2.12
N GLY A 140 7.92 -15.70 2.90
CA GLY A 140 8.11 -14.26 3.08
C GLY A 140 9.46 -13.91 3.72
N ILE A 141 9.84 -14.63 4.79
CA ILE A 141 11.14 -14.46 5.46
C ILE A 141 12.30 -14.80 4.51
N TRP A 142 12.17 -15.87 3.72
CA TRP A 142 13.19 -16.25 2.73
C TRP A 142 13.31 -15.21 1.62
N GLY A 143 12.18 -14.65 1.16
CA GLY A 143 12.16 -13.52 0.22
C GLY A 143 12.91 -12.31 0.79
N ALA A 144 12.56 -11.88 2.00
CA ALA A 144 13.22 -10.77 2.69
C ALA A 144 14.73 -10.98 2.89
N HIS A 145 15.15 -12.21 3.20
CA HIS A 145 16.57 -12.58 3.27
C HIS A 145 17.30 -12.30 1.95
N ARG A 146 16.67 -12.57 0.81
CA ARG A 146 17.26 -12.31 -0.52
C ARG A 146 17.26 -10.81 -0.83
N ASP A 147 16.16 -10.13 -0.51
CA ASP A 147 15.94 -8.73 -0.84
C ASP A 147 16.88 -7.80 -0.04
N ILE A 148 17.28 -8.18 1.19
CA ILE A 148 18.21 -7.41 2.02
C ILE A 148 19.70 -7.61 1.70
N GLN A 149 20.09 -8.72 1.04
CA GLN A 149 21.51 -9.05 0.81
C GLN A 149 22.33 -7.90 0.21
N PRO A 150 21.84 -7.15 -0.80
CA PRO A 150 22.62 -6.08 -1.43
C PRO A 150 23.08 -4.97 -0.48
N ILE A 151 22.37 -4.79 0.65
CA ILE A 151 22.52 -3.63 1.54
C ILE A 151 22.90 -4.04 2.96
N ARG A 152 22.81 -5.34 3.29
CA ARG A 152 23.02 -5.87 4.64
C ARG A 152 24.36 -5.43 5.23
N ASP A 153 25.44 -5.64 4.48
CA ASP A 153 26.79 -5.40 4.97
C ASP A 153 27.09 -3.90 5.08
N ALA A 154 26.51 -3.07 4.21
CA ALA A 154 26.66 -1.61 4.22
C ALA A 154 26.00 -0.94 5.44
N PHE A 155 24.93 -1.54 5.98
CA PHE A 155 24.16 -1.01 7.10
C PHE A 155 24.27 -1.88 8.38
N ALA A 156 25.11 -2.93 8.37
CA ALA A 156 25.23 -3.91 9.45
C ALA A 156 23.86 -4.47 9.93
N LEU A 157 22.95 -4.73 8.99
CA LEU A 157 21.58 -5.16 9.29
C LEU A 157 21.55 -6.62 9.74
N ARG A 158 20.63 -6.93 10.67
CA ARG A 158 20.37 -8.31 11.08
C ARG A 158 19.66 -9.06 9.95
N ASP A 159 20.18 -10.23 9.60
CA ASP A 159 19.61 -11.06 8.54
C ASP A 159 18.23 -11.64 8.97
N PRO A 160 17.14 -11.41 8.22
CA PRO A 160 15.80 -11.92 8.53
C PRO A 160 15.72 -13.45 8.61
N ILE A 161 16.69 -14.19 8.03
CA ILE A 161 16.69 -15.66 8.03
C ILE A 161 16.61 -16.26 9.45
N VAL A 162 17.06 -15.52 10.47
CA VAL A 162 16.94 -15.93 11.89
C VAL A 162 15.49 -16.15 12.33
N LEU A 163 14.53 -15.49 11.66
CA LEU A 163 13.09 -15.62 11.92
C LEU A 163 12.51 -16.97 11.46
N LEU A 164 13.26 -17.77 10.70
CA LEU A 164 12.86 -19.14 10.36
C LEU A 164 12.85 -20.06 11.58
N TRP A 165 13.68 -19.80 12.59
CA TRP A 165 13.69 -20.58 13.83
C TRP A 165 12.37 -20.51 14.62
N PRO A 166 11.86 -19.31 15.00
CA PRO A 166 10.54 -19.21 15.62
C PRO A 166 9.42 -19.70 14.70
N THR A 167 9.54 -19.53 13.37
CA THR A 167 8.57 -20.11 12.40
C THR A 167 8.54 -21.64 12.48
N ALA A 168 9.69 -22.29 12.51
CA ALA A 168 9.81 -23.74 12.67
C ALA A 168 9.28 -24.21 14.03
N ALA A 169 9.53 -23.46 15.11
CA ALA A 169 8.97 -23.73 16.42
C ALA A 169 7.44 -23.66 16.41
N CYS A 170 6.84 -22.64 15.79
CA CYS A 170 5.40 -22.58 15.56
C CYS A 170 4.89 -23.78 14.75
N GLY A 171 5.64 -24.22 13.74
CA GLY A 171 5.35 -25.42 12.96
C GLY A 171 5.31 -26.68 13.81
N ALA A 172 6.31 -26.88 14.66
CA ALA A 172 6.37 -28.00 15.59
C ALA A 172 5.23 -27.96 16.62
N LEU A 173 4.93 -26.79 17.20
CA LEU A 173 3.81 -26.59 18.11
C LEU A 173 2.46 -26.88 17.44
N TYR A 174 2.27 -26.42 16.21
CA TYR A 174 1.08 -26.68 15.41
C TYR A 174 0.91 -28.18 15.12
N LEU A 175 1.97 -28.86 14.68
CA LEU A 175 1.95 -30.30 14.41
C LEU A 175 1.66 -31.09 15.70
N GLY A 176 2.31 -30.71 16.80
CA GLY A 176 2.06 -31.26 18.14
C GLY A 176 0.60 -31.09 18.54
N TYR A 177 0.04 -29.89 18.40
CA TYR A 177 -1.38 -29.62 18.64
C TYR A 177 -2.28 -30.51 17.76
N VAL A 178 -2.07 -30.53 16.44
CA VAL A 178 -2.92 -31.26 15.51
C VAL A 178 -2.89 -32.77 15.76
N ILE A 179 -1.73 -33.34 16.11
CA ILE A 179 -1.57 -34.78 16.36
C ILE A 179 -2.07 -35.14 17.77
N LEU A 180 -1.63 -34.41 18.80
CA LEU A 180 -1.82 -34.77 20.20
C LEU A 180 -3.09 -34.20 20.84
N ARG A 181 -3.80 -33.24 20.22
CA ARG A 181 -5.00 -32.60 20.79
C ARG A 181 -6.02 -33.60 21.35
N ARG A 182 -6.22 -34.75 20.67
CA ARG A 182 -7.24 -35.73 21.07
C ARG A 182 -6.84 -36.45 22.37
N ARG A 183 -5.55 -36.67 22.59
CA ARG A 183 -5.00 -37.30 23.78
C ARG A 183 -5.12 -36.39 25.01
N PHE A 184 -4.86 -35.10 24.85
CA PHE A 184 -4.94 -34.13 25.95
C PHE A 184 -6.37 -33.67 26.26
N LEU A 185 -7.28 -33.68 25.28
CA LEU A 185 -8.62 -33.10 25.41
C LEU A 185 -9.77 -34.12 25.53
N GLY A 186 -9.48 -35.43 25.48
CA GLY A 186 -10.48 -36.49 25.53
C GLY A 186 -10.08 -37.62 26.48
N GLY A 187 -10.92 -37.89 27.50
CA GLY A 187 -10.63 -38.89 28.53
C GLY A 187 -10.37 -40.31 28.00
N ALA A 188 -11.04 -40.72 26.91
CA ALA A 188 -10.84 -42.05 26.30
C ALA A 188 -9.53 -42.18 25.50
N ALA A 189 -9.10 -41.13 24.80
CA ALA A 189 -7.88 -41.14 23.99
C ALA A 189 -6.61 -40.94 24.82
N ALA A 190 -6.75 -40.43 26.05
CA ALA A 190 -5.67 -40.38 27.04
C ALA A 190 -5.23 -41.79 27.48
N ALA A 191 -6.17 -42.75 27.53
CA ALA A 191 -5.94 -44.12 27.98
C ALA A 191 -5.41 -45.08 26.88
N GLU A 192 -5.44 -44.68 25.60
CA GLU A 192 -4.93 -45.52 24.50
C GLU A 192 -3.39 -45.58 24.47
N PRO A 193 -2.78 -46.72 24.08
CA PRO A 193 -1.35 -46.81 23.82
C PRO A 193 -0.87 -45.79 22.77
N LEU A 194 0.33 -45.23 22.94
CA LEU A 194 0.84 -44.18 22.06
C LEU A 194 0.95 -44.65 20.59
N GLY A 195 1.42 -45.89 20.37
CA GLY A 195 1.57 -46.44 19.01
C GLY A 195 0.25 -46.59 18.26
N THR A 196 -0.81 -47.03 18.92
CA THR A 196 -2.15 -47.14 18.32
C THR A 196 -2.75 -45.76 18.07
N PHE A 197 -2.59 -44.84 19.02
CA PHE A 197 -3.02 -43.46 18.87
C PHE A 197 -2.36 -42.76 17.67
N LEU A 198 -1.05 -42.91 17.51
CA LEU A 198 -0.31 -42.33 16.38
C LEU A 198 -0.74 -42.95 15.05
N ARG A 199 -0.95 -44.27 15.00
CA ARG A 199 -1.50 -44.93 13.81
C ARG A 199 -2.89 -44.40 13.45
N ASP A 200 -3.74 -44.17 14.44
CA ASP A 200 -5.08 -43.60 14.23
C ASP A 200 -5.04 -42.11 13.88
N ALA A 201 -4.03 -41.39 14.35
CA ALA A 201 -3.76 -40.02 13.92
C ALA A 201 -3.32 -39.96 12.45
N LEU A 202 -2.53 -40.90 11.96
CA LEU A 202 -2.07 -40.95 10.57
C LEU A 202 -3.12 -41.49 9.60
N THR A 203 -3.82 -42.56 9.99
CA THR A 203 -4.82 -43.24 9.15
C THR A 203 -6.20 -42.57 9.17
N GLY A 204 -6.46 -41.72 10.17
CA GLY A 204 -7.69 -40.96 10.26
C GLY A 204 -8.88 -41.73 10.83
N ARG A 205 -8.69 -42.95 11.35
CA ARG A 205 -9.78 -43.79 11.89
C ARG A 205 -10.68 -43.08 12.90
N SER A 206 -10.11 -42.14 13.66
CA SER A 206 -10.81 -41.34 14.68
C SER A 206 -11.21 -39.93 14.21
N THR A 207 -11.18 -39.63 12.91
CA THR A 207 -11.58 -38.31 12.40
C THR A 207 -13.09 -38.07 12.53
N THR A 208 -13.44 -36.85 12.92
CA THR A 208 -14.83 -36.39 12.95
C THR A 208 -15.20 -35.94 11.54
N LEU A 209 -15.86 -36.83 10.81
CA LEU A 209 -16.26 -36.64 9.40
C LEU A 209 -17.75 -36.95 9.27
N LEU A 210 -18.54 -36.04 8.68
CA LEU A 210 -19.99 -36.19 8.48
C LEU A 210 -20.72 -36.55 9.80
N THR A 211 -20.40 -35.88 10.90
CA THR A 211 -21.01 -36.09 12.23
C THR A 211 -22.22 -35.21 12.48
N GLU A 212 -22.29 -34.03 11.87
CA GLU A 212 -23.33 -33.03 12.12
C GLU A 212 -24.29 -32.96 10.93
N ALA A 213 -25.60 -33.01 11.19
CA ALA A 213 -26.61 -33.05 10.13
C ALA A 213 -26.75 -31.71 9.38
N GLY A 214 -26.56 -30.58 10.06
CA GLY A 214 -26.72 -29.24 9.48
C GLY A 214 -25.56 -28.29 9.79
N ALA A 215 -25.61 -27.08 9.20
CA ALA A 215 -24.58 -26.07 9.38
C ALA A 215 -24.58 -25.44 10.79
N PHE A 216 -25.76 -25.11 11.33
CA PHE A 216 -25.96 -24.46 12.63
C PHE A 216 -26.02 -25.46 13.80
N TRP A 217 -25.00 -26.30 13.96
CA TRP A 217 -24.98 -27.30 15.05
C TRP A 217 -25.07 -26.67 16.46
N PHE A 218 -24.72 -25.39 16.62
CA PHE A 218 -24.84 -24.66 17.90
C PHE A 218 -26.24 -24.07 18.15
N ALA A 219 -27.15 -24.04 17.17
CA ALA A 219 -28.52 -23.51 17.38
C ALA A 219 -29.26 -24.30 18.48
N ASP A 220 -28.99 -25.59 18.59
CA ASP A 220 -29.54 -26.44 19.65
C ASP A 220 -29.11 -25.98 21.06
N LEU A 221 -27.97 -25.28 21.20
CA LEU A 221 -27.51 -24.74 22.48
C LEU A 221 -28.38 -23.58 22.98
N ALA A 222 -29.13 -22.91 22.10
CA ALA A 222 -30.03 -21.82 22.49
C ALA A 222 -31.25 -22.34 23.27
N THR A 223 -31.65 -23.60 23.07
CA THR A 223 -32.83 -24.19 23.71
C THR A 223 -32.46 -25.08 24.91
N ALA A 224 -33.30 -25.10 25.95
CA ALA A 224 -33.09 -25.97 27.11
C ALA A 224 -33.11 -27.47 26.73
N ARG A 225 -33.97 -27.85 25.78
CA ARG A 225 -34.06 -29.23 25.24
C ARG A 225 -32.83 -29.62 24.44
N GLY A 226 -32.31 -28.73 23.59
CA GLY A 226 -31.11 -29.00 22.81
C GLY A 226 -29.84 -29.05 23.66
N ARG A 227 -29.74 -28.23 24.72
CA ARG A 227 -28.70 -28.36 25.76
C ARG A 227 -28.76 -29.73 26.45
N ALA A 228 -29.93 -30.14 26.94
CA ALA A 228 -30.11 -31.44 27.60
C ALA A 228 -29.84 -32.65 26.67
N ALA A 229 -30.26 -32.58 25.40
CA ALA A 229 -30.00 -33.63 24.41
C ALA A 229 -28.50 -33.76 24.09
N ARG A 230 -27.78 -32.63 24.01
CA ARG A 230 -26.33 -32.63 23.84
C ARG A 230 -25.60 -33.16 25.08
N ASP A 231 -26.02 -32.75 26.27
CA ASP A 231 -25.47 -33.20 27.55
C ASP A 231 -25.65 -34.72 27.74
N ALA A 232 -26.79 -35.27 27.31
CA ALA A 232 -27.06 -36.71 27.33
C ALA A 232 -26.18 -37.50 26.34
N SER A 233 -25.90 -36.93 25.16
CA SER A 233 -25.12 -37.61 24.10
C SER A 233 -23.59 -37.59 24.29
N ARG A 234 -23.05 -36.69 25.13
CA ARG A 234 -21.60 -36.42 25.23
C ARG A 234 -21.09 -36.29 26.69
N ARG A 235 -21.51 -37.17 27.61
CA ARG A 235 -20.97 -37.26 28.98
C ARG A 235 -19.42 -37.24 28.97
N GLY A 236 -18.82 -36.16 29.49
CA GLY A 236 -17.39 -36.04 29.76
C GLY A 236 -16.49 -35.45 28.66
N ARG A 237 -17.01 -34.81 27.59
CA ARG A 237 -16.18 -34.11 26.59
C ARG A 237 -16.32 -32.59 26.71
N VAL A 238 -15.19 -31.87 26.62
CA VAL A 238 -15.09 -30.39 26.66
C VAL A 238 -16.12 -29.74 25.71
N ARG A 239 -16.79 -28.68 26.17
CA ARG A 239 -17.80 -27.88 25.44
C ARG A 239 -17.19 -27.07 24.29
N TRP A 240 -16.56 -27.73 23.32
CA TRP A 240 -16.04 -27.11 22.08
C TRP A 240 -17.09 -26.30 21.33
N ASP A 241 -18.34 -26.65 21.59
CA ASP A 241 -19.52 -26.00 21.09
C ASP A 241 -19.64 -24.54 21.60
N GLY A 242 -19.38 -24.32 22.89
CA GLY A 242 -19.31 -22.99 23.49
C GLY A 242 -18.06 -22.21 23.08
N VAL A 243 -16.93 -22.89 22.90
CA VAL A 243 -15.68 -22.27 22.41
C VAL A 243 -15.84 -21.74 21.00
N ALA A 244 -16.44 -22.52 20.09
CA ALA A 244 -16.68 -22.09 18.73
C ALA A 244 -17.65 -20.89 18.66
N LEU A 245 -18.70 -20.89 19.49
CA LEU A 245 -19.61 -19.75 19.59
C LEU A 245 -18.90 -18.52 20.15
N ALA A 246 -18.10 -18.66 21.21
CA ALA A 246 -17.30 -17.56 21.77
C ALA A 246 -16.30 -17.00 20.74
N LEU A 247 -15.65 -17.86 19.95
CA LEU A 247 -14.76 -17.43 18.86
C LEU A 247 -15.51 -16.68 17.75
N LEU A 248 -16.70 -17.13 17.38
CA LEU A 248 -17.54 -16.42 16.40
C LEU A 248 -17.99 -15.05 16.93
N VAL A 249 -18.40 -14.98 18.19
CA VAL A 249 -18.78 -13.71 18.85
C VAL A 249 -17.57 -12.77 18.94
N ALA A 250 -16.42 -13.25 19.41
CA ALA A 250 -15.20 -12.46 19.48
C ALA A 250 -14.77 -11.94 18.10
N GLN A 251 -14.93 -12.76 17.06
CA GLN A 251 -14.64 -12.36 15.69
C GLN A 251 -15.64 -11.32 15.18
N ALA A 252 -16.94 -11.47 15.44
CA ALA A 252 -17.94 -10.47 15.10
C ALA A 252 -17.67 -9.13 15.80
N LEU A 253 -17.28 -9.16 17.09
CA LEU A 253 -16.88 -7.96 17.82
C LEU A 253 -15.61 -7.30 17.23
N ALA A 254 -14.62 -8.10 16.82
CA ALA A 254 -13.43 -7.58 16.14
C ALA A 254 -13.77 -6.92 14.79
N TRP A 255 -14.71 -7.49 14.02
CA TRP A 255 -15.24 -6.88 12.80
C TRP A 255 -15.96 -5.56 13.07
N ILE A 256 -16.82 -5.52 14.10
CA ILE A 256 -17.53 -4.30 14.50
C ILE A 256 -16.53 -3.21 14.94
N ALA A 257 -15.49 -3.57 15.69
CA ALA A 257 -14.44 -2.65 16.11
C ALA A 257 -13.63 -2.13 14.91
N ALA A 258 -13.30 -2.98 13.94
CA ALA A 258 -12.61 -2.59 12.71
C ALA A 258 -13.45 -1.63 11.84
N LEU A 259 -14.78 -1.82 11.84
CA LEU A 259 -15.73 -0.93 11.17
C LEU A 259 -15.90 0.42 11.88
N SER A 260 -15.97 0.42 13.22
CA SER A 260 -16.28 1.63 13.99
C SER A 260 -15.06 2.51 14.27
N ALA A 261 -13.88 1.92 14.45
CA ALA A 261 -12.65 2.63 14.79
C ALA A 261 -11.42 2.14 13.98
N PRO A 262 -11.47 2.21 12.64
CA PRO A 262 -10.42 1.64 11.78
C PRO A 262 -9.04 2.26 12.01
N LEU A 263 -8.95 3.57 12.24
CA LEU A 263 -7.66 4.25 12.47
C LEU A 263 -7.05 3.88 13.82
N THR A 264 -7.87 3.78 14.86
CA THR A 264 -7.42 3.32 16.17
C THR A 264 -6.92 1.88 16.07
N LEU A 265 -7.62 1.02 15.34
CA LEU A 265 -7.16 -0.35 15.10
C LEU A 265 -5.79 -0.38 14.38
N ALA A 266 -5.58 0.49 13.38
CA ALA A 266 -4.30 0.62 12.67
C ALA A 266 -3.15 1.08 13.58
N GLU A 267 -3.43 1.92 14.58
CA GLU A 267 -2.44 2.40 15.53
C GLU A 267 -2.04 1.33 16.55
N TRP A 268 -2.98 0.48 16.96
CA TRP A 268 -2.77 -0.56 17.98
C TRP A 268 -2.19 -1.85 17.41
N VAL A 269 -2.61 -2.23 16.20
CA VAL A 269 -2.15 -3.47 15.55
C VAL A 269 -1.04 -3.11 14.58
N SER A 270 0.18 -3.48 14.95
CA SER A 270 1.33 -3.31 14.06
C SER A 270 1.21 -4.10 12.75
N ARG A 271 1.91 -3.63 11.72
CA ARG A 271 1.81 -4.04 10.31
C ARG A 271 1.81 -5.56 10.07
N ALA A 272 2.84 -6.28 10.51
CA ALA A 272 2.95 -7.72 10.21
C ALA A 272 1.87 -8.57 10.92
N PRO A 273 1.60 -8.38 12.23
CA PRO A 273 0.43 -8.95 12.89
C PRO A 273 -0.90 -8.71 12.17
N PHE A 274 -1.09 -7.51 11.62
CA PHE A 274 -2.32 -7.15 10.93
C PHE A 274 -2.58 -8.01 9.68
N VAL A 275 -1.56 -8.27 8.86
CA VAL A 275 -1.68 -9.15 7.68
C VAL A 275 -2.19 -10.53 8.06
N VAL A 276 -1.67 -11.10 9.15
CA VAL A 276 -2.12 -12.41 9.64
C VAL A 276 -3.57 -12.36 10.11
N LEU A 277 -3.97 -11.29 10.80
CA LEU A 277 -5.37 -11.09 11.20
C LEU A 277 -6.30 -10.97 9.98
N MET A 278 -5.91 -10.24 8.94
CA MET A 278 -6.70 -10.14 7.70
C MET A 278 -6.90 -11.49 7.01
N LEU A 279 -5.89 -12.36 7.03
CA LEU A 279 -5.99 -13.70 6.44
C LEU A 279 -6.75 -14.68 7.33
N ALA A 280 -6.73 -14.50 8.65
CA ALA A 280 -7.35 -15.40 9.62
C ALA A 280 -8.82 -15.07 9.93
N LEU A 281 -9.14 -13.79 10.14
CA LEU A 281 -10.45 -13.35 10.62
C LEU A 281 -11.59 -13.73 9.67
N PRO A 282 -11.52 -13.57 8.34
CA PRO A 282 -12.64 -13.95 7.47
C PRO A 282 -12.90 -15.46 7.45
N VAL A 283 -11.92 -16.30 7.80
CA VAL A 283 -11.97 -17.75 7.57
C VAL A 283 -13.12 -18.41 8.32
N SER A 284 -13.34 -18.10 9.59
CA SER A 284 -14.36 -18.82 10.38
C SER A 284 -15.77 -18.48 9.91
N ILE A 285 -16.10 -17.19 9.72
CA ILE A 285 -17.40 -16.73 9.19
C ILE A 285 -17.63 -17.26 7.77
N LEU A 286 -16.68 -17.07 6.85
CA LEU A 286 -16.85 -17.48 5.46
C LEU A 286 -16.92 -19.01 5.32
N SER A 287 -16.21 -19.76 6.16
CA SER A 287 -16.31 -21.23 6.19
C SER A 287 -17.69 -21.68 6.63
N PHE A 288 -18.29 -20.97 7.59
CA PHE A 288 -19.66 -21.22 8.03
C PHE A 288 -20.69 -20.92 6.93
N LEU A 289 -20.54 -19.81 6.20
CA LEU A 289 -21.40 -19.49 5.05
C LEU A 289 -21.18 -20.46 3.87
N SER A 290 -19.95 -20.95 3.68
CA SER A 290 -19.61 -21.99 2.71
C SER A 290 -20.31 -23.32 3.02
N ALA A 291 -20.40 -23.65 4.30
CA ALA A 291 -21.17 -24.77 4.83
C ALA A 291 -22.67 -24.64 4.52
N LEU A 292 -23.25 -23.46 4.76
CA LEU A 292 -24.63 -23.14 4.41
C LEU A 292 -24.89 -23.28 2.91
N SER A 293 -23.90 -22.92 2.09
CA SER A 293 -23.98 -23.08 0.63
C SER A 293 -24.20 -24.54 0.22
N HIS A 294 -23.62 -25.50 0.96
CA HIS A 294 -23.84 -26.92 0.71
C HIS A 294 -25.22 -27.39 1.17
N GLN A 295 -25.72 -26.87 2.30
CA GLN A 295 -27.02 -27.23 2.83
C GLN A 295 -28.16 -26.71 1.95
N TRP A 296 -28.10 -25.44 1.55
CA TRP A 296 -29.13 -24.81 0.70
C TRP A 296 -28.94 -25.05 -0.78
N ARG A 297 -27.78 -25.60 -1.19
CA ARG A 297 -27.40 -25.83 -2.60
C ARG A 297 -27.39 -24.54 -3.43
N VAL A 298 -27.12 -23.42 -2.78
CA VAL A 298 -27.02 -22.08 -3.35
C VAL A 298 -25.62 -21.54 -3.00
N PRO A 299 -24.92 -20.83 -3.89
CA PRO A 299 -23.59 -20.29 -3.59
C PRO A 299 -23.68 -19.06 -2.68
N VAL A 300 -24.07 -19.25 -1.41
CA VAL A 300 -24.35 -18.18 -0.43
C VAL A 300 -23.22 -17.18 -0.31
N VAL A 301 -21.97 -17.65 -0.23
CA VAL A 301 -20.79 -16.76 -0.14
C VAL A 301 -20.68 -15.86 -1.37
N ALA A 302 -20.86 -16.41 -2.57
CA ALA A 302 -20.75 -15.65 -3.81
C ALA A 302 -21.90 -14.66 -3.97
N LEU A 303 -23.13 -15.06 -3.65
CA LEU A 303 -24.30 -14.18 -3.69
C LEU A 303 -24.22 -13.06 -2.65
N LEU A 304 -23.73 -13.36 -1.44
CA LEU A 304 -23.51 -12.35 -0.42
C LEU A 304 -22.47 -11.31 -0.88
N LEU A 305 -21.32 -11.77 -1.37
CA LEU A 305 -20.28 -10.86 -1.87
C LEU A 305 -20.78 -10.05 -3.08
N ALA A 306 -21.47 -10.68 -4.03
CA ALA A 306 -22.06 -9.98 -5.17
C ALA A 306 -23.11 -8.95 -4.73
N GLY A 307 -23.93 -9.28 -3.72
CA GLY A 307 -24.91 -8.36 -3.14
C GLY A 307 -24.27 -7.16 -2.44
N LEU A 308 -23.22 -7.39 -1.64
CA LEU A 308 -22.46 -6.32 -0.96
C LEU A 308 -21.73 -5.40 -1.96
N ILE A 309 -21.07 -5.99 -2.96
CA ILE A 309 -20.40 -5.26 -4.04
C ILE A 309 -21.44 -4.47 -4.85
N GLY A 310 -22.57 -5.07 -5.20
CA GLY A 310 -23.66 -4.41 -5.91
C GLY A 310 -24.25 -3.25 -5.12
N ALA A 311 -24.57 -3.45 -3.83
CA ALA A 311 -25.10 -2.41 -2.96
C ALA A 311 -24.12 -1.23 -2.81
N THR A 312 -22.83 -1.52 -2.62
CA THR A 312 -21.79 -0.49 -2.57
C THR A 312 -21.64 0.22 -3.92
N GLY A 313 -21.62 -0.51 -5.03
CA GLY A 313 -21.49 0.05 -6.38
C GLY A 313 -22.67 0.94 -6.81
N LEU A 314 -23.85 0.74 -6.20
CA LEU A 314 -25.01 1.62 -6.38
C LEU A 314 -24.92 2.91 -5.55
N THR A 315 -23.99 2.99 -4.59
CA THR A 315 -23.78 4.17 -3.76
C THR A 315 -22.94 5.20 -4.52
N GLN A 316 -23.62 6.14 -5.18
CA GLN A 316 -22.98 7.05 -6.14
C GLN A 316 -21.85 7.88 -5.53
N HIS A 317 -21.97 8.33 -4.28
CA HIS A 317 -21.05 9.27 -3.65
C HIS A 317 -19.88 8.62 -2.89
N PHE A 318 -19.79 7.29 -2.89
CA PHE A 318 -18.89 6.57 -1.98
C PHE A 318 -17.40 6.85 -2.24
N HIS A 319 -17.04 7.10 -3.50
CA HIS A 319 -15.67 7.35 -3.95
C HIS A 319 -15.45 8.79 -4.43
N ASP A 320 -16.33 9.72 -4.06
CA ASP A 320 -16.17 11.12 -4.45
C ASP A 320 -14.93 11.75 -3.81
N LEU A 321 -14.32 12.70 -4.52
CA LEU A 321 -13.27 13.55 -3.95
C LEU A 321 -13.85 14.34 -2.77
N ARG A 322 -13.19 14.25 -1.62
CA ARG A 322 -13.64 14.92 -0.40
C ARG A 322 -13.55 16.45 -0.54
N SER A 323 -14.69 17.14 -0.44
CA SER A 323 -14.76 18.59 -0.39
C SER A 323 -15.35 19.06 0.95
N VAL A 324 -15.03 20.30 1.34
CA VAL A 324 -15.56 20.97 2.53
C VAL A 324 -16.33 22.20 2.08
N ALA A 325 -17.66 22.19 2.29
CA ALA A 325 -18.55 23.25 1.83
C ALA A 325 -18.34 24.60 2.55
N GLU A 326 -17.90 24.58 3.81
CA GLU A 326 -17.75 25.79 4.65
C GLU A 326 -16.41 26.53 4.45
N ALA A 327 -15.59 26.11 3.49
CA ALA A 327 -14.31 26.76 3.23
C ALA A 327 -14.51 28.12 2.55
N THR A 328 -14.11 29.20 3.22
CA THR A 328 -14.25 30.58 2.72
C THR A 328 -12.91 31.13 2.21
N ASN A 329 -12.97 32.15 1.35
CA ASN A 329 -11.81 32.89 0.82
C ASN A 329 -10.79 32.04 0.04
N LEU A 330 -11.24 30.96 -0.60
CA LEU A 330 -10.39 30.14 -1.45
C LEU A 330 -10.26 30.77 -2.84
N ARG A 331 -9.02 30.98 -3.30
CA ARG A 331 -8.75 31.40 -4.68
C ARG A 331 -7.43 30.83 -5.17
N GLN A 332 -7.41 30.40 -6.42
CA GLN A 332 -6.15 30.15 -7.10
C GLN A 332 -5.45 31.50 -7.37
N ALA A 333 -4.15 31.56 -7.09
CA ALA A 333 -3.33 32.73 -7.35
C ALA A 333 -3.08 32.87 -8.85
N ALA A 334 -3.23 34.09 -9.37
CA ALA A 334 -2.85 34.36 -10.76
C ALA A 334 -1.32 34.24 -10.90
N LEU A 335 -0.83 33.70 -12.02
CA LEU A 335 0.62 33.57 -12.24
C LEU A 335 1.38 34.91 -12.06
N PRO A 336 0.91 36.06 -12.59
CA PRO A 336 1.58 37.35 -12.38
C PRO A 336 1.69 37.74 -10.90
N GLU A 337 0.70 37.39 -10.08
CA GLU A 337 0.72 37.66 -8.63
C GLU A 337 1.78 36.80 -7.93
N ALA A 338 1.84 35.51 -8.26
CA ALA A 338 2.84 34.60 -7.72
C ALA A 338 4.26 35.01 -8.14
N VAL A 339 4.45 35.41 -9.41
CA VAL A 339 5.71 35.97 -9.92
C VAL A 339 6.08 37.23 -9.17
N GLY A 340 5.15 38.18 -9.01
CA GLY A 340 5.39 39.43 -8.28
C GLY A 340 5.79 39.22 -6.82
N ALA A 341 5.17 38.26 -6.14
CA ALA A 341 5.54 37.90 -4.76
C ALA A 341 6.96 37.31 -4.69
N TRP A 342 7.30 36.42 -5.64
CA TRP A 342 8.61 35.79 -5.71
C TRP A 342 9.72 36.80 -6.07
N THR A 343 9.48 37.68 -7.06
CA THR A 343 10.45 38.70 -7.46
C THR A 343 10.66 39.74 -6.38
N LYS A 344 9.62 40.12 -5.64
CA LYS A 344 9.78 41.02 -4.48
C LYS A 344 10.72 40.44 -3.41
N ALA A 345 10.71 39.12 -3.22
CA ALA A 345 11.58 38.45 -2.26
C ALA A 345 13.02 38.25 -2.76
N ASN A 346 13.21 38.08 -4.08
CA ASN A 346 14.50 37.65 -4.65
C ASN A 346 15.20 38.72 -5.50
N CYS A 347 14.51 39.78 -5.90
CA CYS A 347 14.98 40.82 -6.84
C CYS A 347 14.80 42.25 -6.28
N PRO A 348 15.34 42.60 -5.09
CA PRO A 348 15.04 43.89 -4.45
C PRO A 348 15.67 45.13 -5.12
N ALA A 349 16.61 44.98 -6.08
CA ALA A 349 17.46 46.07 -6.58
C ALA A 349 17.47 46.27 -8.12
N GLY A 350 16.37 46.03 -8.83
CA GLY A 350 16.31 46.35 -10.27
C GLY A 350 15.11 45.78 -11.03
N PRO A 351 15.02 46.03 -12.36
CA PRO A 351 14.03 45.39 -13.23
C PRO A 351 14.23 43.87 -13.25
N VAL A 352 13.15 43.09 -13.46
CA VAL A 352 13.19 41.62 -13.46
C VAL A 352 14.24 41.05 -14.41
N ALA A 353 14.47 41.70 -15.56
CA ALA A 353 15.49 41.32 -16.53
C ALA A 353 16.94 41.44 -16.01
N ALA A 354 17.18 42.23 -14.96
CA ALA A 354 18.46 42.33 -14.26
C ALA A 354 18.51 41.43 -13.01
N CYS A 355 17.46 40.66 -12.74
CA CYS A 355 17.43 39.75 -11.61
C CYS A 355 18.24 38.49 -11.94
N GLY A 356 19.43 38.36 -11.33
CA GLY A 356 20.22 37.14 -11.39
C GLY A 356 19.59 35.96 -10.64
N ALA A 357 18.42 36.14 -10.02
CA ALA A 357 17.78 35.08 -9.27
C ALA A 357 17.04 34.08 -10.16
N HIS A 358 17.32 32.79 -9.96
CA HIS A 358 16.67 31.69 -10.66
C HIS A 358 15.53 31.08 -9.83
N PRO A 359 14.26 31.10 -10.30
CA PRO A 359 13.18 30.34 -9.67
C PRO A 359 13.44 28.84 -9.75
N VAL A 360 13.31 28.14 -8.63
CA VAL A 360 13.46 26.69 -8.57
C VAL A 360 12.08 26.03 -8.63
N ILE A 361 11.91 25.11 -9.58
CA ILE A 361 10.73 24.23 -9.67
C ILE A 361 11.18 22.81 -9.38
N VAL A 362 10.61 22.19 -8.34
CA VAL A 362 10.87 20.78 -8.03
C VAL A 362 9.86 19.91 -8.78
N ALA A 363 10.34 18.96 -9.58
CA ALA A 363 9.55 17.89 -10.18
C ALA A 363 9.81 16.59 -9.39
N SER A 364 8.79 16.07 -8.72
CA SER A 364 8.90 14.93 -7.81
C SER A 364 8.12 13.74 -8.33
N ALA A 365 8.85 12.66 -8.61
CA ALA A 365 8.30 11.45 -9.20
C ALA A 365 7.41 10.66 -8.23
N GLY A 366 6.54 9.82 -8.78
CA GLY A 366 5.67 8.90 -8.05
C GLY A 366 6.41 7.70 -7.43
N GLY A 367 5.70 6.95 -6.58
CA GLY A 367 6.27 5.81 -5.83
C GLY A 367 5.81 5.70 -4.37
N ALA A 368 4.59 6.15 -4.03
CA ALA A 368 4.03 6.10 -2.67
C ALA A 368 4.99 6.68 -1.59
N SER A 369 5.11 6.06 -0.40
CA SER A 369 5.95 6.61 0.68
C SER A 369 7.42 6.71 0.29
N ARG A 370 7.93 5.87 -0.61
CA ARG A 370 9.32 5.91 -1.11
C ARG A 370 9.61 7.27 -1.77
N ALA A 371 8.70 7.72 -2.62
CA ALA A 371 8.77 9.01 -3.29
C ALA A 371 8.67 10.19 -2.31
N ALA A 372 7.71 10.13 -1.38
CA ALA A 372 7.55 11.16 -0.36
C ALA A 372 8.82 11.27 0.50
N PHE A 373 9.40 10.13 0.90
CA PHE A 373 10.60 10.05 1.72
C PHE A 373 11.82 10.58 0.99
N PHE A 374 12.07 10.16 -0.26
CA PHE A 374 13.25 10.61 -1.00
C PHE A 374 13.15 12.09 -1.40
N THR A 375 11.95 12.57 -1.76
CA THR A 375 11.69 14.00 -1.99
C THR A 375 11.94 14.81 -0.72
N GLY A 376 11.43 14.34 0.42
CA GLY A 376 11.69 14.94 1.73
C GLY A 376 13.16 14.92 2.11
N THR A 377 13.88 13.87 1.72
CA THR A 377 15.31 13.70 1.97
C THR A 377 16.13 14.72 1.19
N VAL A 378 15.94 14.81 -0.13
CA VAL A 378 16.67 15.74 -1.00
C VAL A 378 16.31 17.18 -0.67
N VAL A 379 15.02 17.53 -0.64
CA VAL A 379 14.60 18.92 -0.40
C VAL A 379 14.89 19.34 1.04
N GLY A 380 14.75 18.44 2.01
CA GLY A 380 15.12 18.71 3.40
C GLY A 380 16.61 18.98 3.56
N GLU A 381 17.47 18.17 2.93
CA GLU A 381 18.91 18.41 2.94
C GLU A 381 19.28 19.73 2.22
N LEU A 382 18.59 20.08 1.14
CA LEU A 382 18.77 21.39 0.47
C LEU A 382 18.32 22.55 1.38
N LEU A 383 17.26 22.41 2.15
CA LEU A 383 16.85 23.44 3.13
C LEU A 383 17.84 23.55 4.30
N ASP A 384 18.46 22.45 4.70
CA ASP A 384 19.45 22.39 5.79
C ASP A 384 20.83 22.89 5.36
N THR A 385 21.23 22.63 4.11
CA THR A 385 22.62 22.77 3.66
C THR A 385 22.81 23.68 2.45
N ALA A 386 21.79 24.01 1.68
CA ALA A 386 21.99 25.01 0.63
C ALA A 386 22.25 26.39 1.27
N PRO A 387 22.94 27.31 0.58
CA PRO A 387 23.02 28.71 1.01
C PRO A 387 21.63 29.28 1.32
N ALA A 388 21.55 30.35 2.12
CA ALA A 388 20.31 30.95 2.63
C ALA A 388 19.28 31.41 1.56
N ALA A 389 19.55 31.18 0.27
CA ALA A 389 18.67 31.46 -0.87
C ALA A 389 17.73 30.30 -1.24
N PHE A 390 18.02 29.01 -1.02
CA PHE A 390 17.21 27.93 -1.63
C PHE A 390 15.72 28.01 -1.27
N ARG A 391 15.40 28.21 0.02
CA ARG A 391 14.03 28.36 0.50
C ARG A 391 13.29 29.52 -0.19
N GLN A 392 13.98 30.63 -0.44
CA GLN A 392 13.41 31.83 -1.10
C GLN A 392 13.29 31.63 -2.63
N ARG A 393 14.19 30.84 -3.22
CA ARG A 393 14.22 30.54 -4.65
C ARG A 393 13.17 29.49 -5.05
N LEU A 394 12.73 28.63 -4.13
CA LEU A 394 11.72 27.60 -4.36
C LEU A 394 10.36 28.22 -4.73
N PHE A 395 10.03 28.19 -6.03
CA PHE A 395 8.81 28.80 -6.58
C PHE A 395 7.63 27.83 -6.53
N ALA A 396 7.83 26.58 -6.94
CA ALA A 396 6.78 25.59 -7.04
C ALA A 396 7.29 24.16 -6.90
N VAL A 397 6.37 23.25 -6.57
CA VAL A 397 6.60 21.81 -6.56
C VAL A 397 5.52 21.15 -7.41
N SER A 398 5.94 20.47 -8.48
CA SER A 398 5.10 19.56 -9.26
C SER A 398 5.31 18.14 -8.77
N GLY A 399 4.24 17.52 -8.27
CA GLY A 399 4.31 16.18 -7.67
C GLY A 399 3.38 15.20 -8.38
N VAL A 400 3.78 13.94 -8.39
CA VAL A 400 2.98 12.81 -8.86
C VAL A 400 2.89 11.77 -7.73
N SER A 401 1.72 11.17 -7.50
CA SER A 401 1.54 10.06 -6.57
C SER A 401 2.11 10.37 -5.17
N GLY A 402 3.01 9.54 -4.65
CA GLY A 402 3.74 9.78 -3.41
C GLY A 402 4.60 11.05 -3.40
N GLY A 403 5.11 11.51 -4.55
CA GLY A 403 5.81 12.78 -4.67
C GLY A 403 4.90 13.97 -4.38
N ALA A 404 3.61 13.89 -4.75
CA ALA A 404 2.59 14.88 -4.38
C ALA A 404 2.32 14.91 -2.86
N VAL A 405 2.39 13.76 -2.19
CA VAL A 405 2.32 13.69 -0.72
C VAL A 405 3.53 14.35 -0.06
N GLY A 406 4.74 14.06 -0.56
CA GLY A 406 5.96 14.75 -0.10
C GLY A 406 5.90 16.27 -0.31
N ALA A 407 5.40 16.70 -1.48
CA ALA A 407 5.18 18.12 -1.80
C ALA A 407 4.19 18.79 -0.86
N ALA A 408 3.06 18.16 -0.56
CA ALA A 408 2.08 18.66 0.39
C ALA A 408 2.64 18.77 1.81
N MET A 409 3.39 17.75 2.28
CA MET A 409 4.05 17.78 3.58
C MET A 409 5.07 18.94 3.68
N LEU A 410 5.92 19.09 2.68
CA LEU A 410 6.88 20.20 2.58
C LEU A 410 6.18 21.56 2.61
N ARG A 411 5.15 21.72 1.77
CA ARG A 411 4.38 22.96 1.68
C ARG A 411 3.70 23.33 2.99
N SER A 412 3.08 22.36 3.65
CA SER A 412 2.46 22.55 4.95
C SER A 412 3.49 22.94 6.02
N LEU A 413 4.65 22.29 6.06
CA LEU A 413 5.72 22.61 7.02
C LEU A 413 6.25 24.03 6.82
N LEU A 414 6.55 24.42 5.58
CA LEU A 414 7.02 25.76 5.25
C LEU A 414 5.99 26.85 5.62
N ALA A 415 4.69 26.55 5.49
CA ALA A 415 3.61 27.45 5.87
C ALA A 415 3.44 27.56 7.40
N ASP A 416 3.69 26.48 8.13
CA ASP A 416 3.55 26.41 9.57
C ASP A 416 4.78 26.98 10.31
N HIS A 417 5.96 26.91 9.69
CA HIS A 417 7.23 27.40 10.23
C HIS A 417 7.85 28.44 9.29
N PRO A 418 7.30 29.67 9.18
CA PRO A 418 7.79 30.70 8.25
C PRO A 418 9.20 31.19 8.58
N ALA A 419 9.64 31.11 9.85
CA ALA A 419 11.01 31.42 10.26
C ALA A 419 11.96 30.24 9.95
N ALA A 420 13.19 30.54 9.56
CA ALA A 420 14.19 29.52 9.21
C ALA A 420 14.85 28.86 10.44
N ASP A 421 14.86 29.54 11.59
CA ASP A 421 15.70 29.16 12.74
C ASP A 421 15.02 28.22 13.75
N ALA A 422 13.74 27.89 13.56
CA ALA A 422 13.00 26.99 14.46
C ALA A 422 13.08 25.54 13.96
N PRO A 423 13.15 24.54 14.88
CA PRO A 423 13.08 23.14 14.49
C PRO A 423 11.77 22.88 13.74
N PRO A 424 11.80 22.27 12.54
CA PRO A 424 10.63 22.13 11.69
C PRO A 424 9.64 21.06 12.17
N CYS A 425 9.97 20.30 13.22
CA CYS A 425 9.06 19.37 13.89
C CYS A 425 9.17 19.45 15.40
N ALA A 426 8.09 19.06 16.07
CA ALA A 426 8.03 18.96 17.52
C ALA A 426 8.69 17.68 18.06
N ARG A 427 8.63 16.57 17.29
CA ARG A 427 9.15 15.26 17.74
C ARG A 427 9.53 14.33 16.60
N LEU A 428 10.33 13.31 16.93
CA LEU A 428 10.59 12.14 16.10
C LEU A 428 9.93 10.89 16.72
N ASP A 429 9.87 9.79 15.96
CA ASP A 429 9.44 8.49 16.47
C ASP A 429 10.18 7.31 15.83
N ASN A 430 9.98 6.11 16.39
CA ASN A 430 10.73 4.91 16.04
C ASN A 430 10.30 4.28 14.71
N ARG A 431 9.40 4.93 13.95
CA ARG A 431 9.06 4.50 12.57
C ARG A 431 10.10 5.00 11.57
N TRP A 432 10.82 6.06 11.91
CA TRP A 432 11.98 6.53 11.17
C TRP A 432 13.21 5.65 11.49
N PHE A 433 14.04 5.38 10.48
CA PHE A 433 15.19 4.47 10.62
C PHE A 433 16.31 5.00 11.53
N GLY A 434 16.46 6.32 11.63
CA GLY A 434 17.50 6.96 12.44
C GLY A 434 17.27 6.77 13.95
N PRO A 435 18.32 6.89 14.77
CA PRO A 435 18.18 6.80 16.22
C PRO A 435 17.47 8.05 16.75
N ALA A 436 16.12 8.05 16.74
CA ALA A 436 15.29 9.18 17.13
C ALA A 436 15.64 9.72 18.53
N GLU A 437 16.07 8.83 19.42
CA GLU A 437 16.52 9.18 20.77
C GLU A 437 17.74 10.11 20.76
N ASP A 438 18.59 10.09 19.74
CA ASP A 438 19.80 10.93 19.66
C ASP A 438 19.50 12.39 19.30
N TYR A 439 18.24 12.73 18.98
CA TYR A 439 17.83 14.06 18.54
C TYR A 439 16.96 14.77 19.60
N GLY A 440 16.98 16.11 19.59
CA GLY A 440 16.16 16.94 20.48
C GLY A 440 16.90 18.16 21.04
N SER A 441 16.30 18.79 22.05
CA SER A 441 16.80 20.03 22.68
C SER A 441 17.69 19.82 23.91
N GLY A 442 17.93 18.57 24.31
CA GLY A 442 18.73 18.22 25.50
C GLY A 442 20.25 18.24 25.25
N PRO A 443 21.07 18.33 26.32
CA PRO A 443 22.53 18.28 26.19
C PRO A 443 22.99 16.94 25.58
N GLY A 444 23.85 17.02 24.55
CA GLY A 444 24.34 15.86 23.80
C GLY A 444 23.40 15.33 22.71
N LYS A 445 22.21 15.93 22.54
CA LYS A 445 21.30 15.61 21.43
C LYS A 445 21.66 16.39 20.17
N ARG A 446 21.45 15.78 19.01
CA ARG A 446 21.55 16.43 17.70
C ARG A 446 20.33 17.31 17.45
N ALA A 447 20.54 18.46 16.83
CA ALA A 447 19.45 19.35 16.43
C ALA A 447 18.54 18.67 15.38
N LEU A 448 17.25 18.98 15.44
CA LEU A 448 16.29 18.57 14.42
C LEU A 448 16.52 19.38 13.14
N THR A 449 16.57 18.70 12.01
CA THR A 449 16.80 19.30 10.69
C THR A 449 15.59 19.11 9.78
N TRP A 450 15.47 19.88 8.70
CA TRP A 450 14.41 19.73 7.70
C TRP A 450 14.39 18.33 7.09
N LYS A 451 15.57 17.76 6.77
CA LYS A 451 15.70 16.37 6.32
C LYS A 451 15.06 15.40 7.30
N THR A 452 15.48 15.44 8.57
CA THR A 452 14.99 14.49 9.58
C THR A 452 13.48 14.62 9.81
N CYS A 453 12.95 15.84 9.79
CA CYS A 453 11.51 16.11 9.91
C CYS A 453 10.72 15.51 8.74
N LEU A 454 11.09 15.84 7.50
CA LEU A 454 10.40 15.37 6.30
C LEU A 454 10.48 13.85 6.12
N GLN A 455 11.64 13.26 6.40
CA GLN A 455 11.81 11.80 6.43
C GLN A 455 10.88 11.15 7.44
N THR A 456 10.79 11.72 8.65
CA THR A 456 9.92 11.19 9.71
C THR A 456 8.45 11.32 9.35
N LEU A 457 8.03 12.43 8.74
CA LEU A 457 6.67 12.57 8.21
C LEU A 457 6.34 11.46 7.21
N ALA A 458 7.23 11.19 6.25
CA ALA A 458 7.04 10.17 5.22
C ALA A 458 7.16 8.71 5.73
N ALA A 459 7.83 8.48 6.86
CA ALA A 459 8.04 7.15 7.45
C ALA A 459 6.79 6.57 8.17
N GLY A 460 5.64 7.25 8.10
CA GLY A 460 4.38 6.78 8.70
C GLY A 460 3.88 5.43 8.16
N ASP A 461 2.99 4.79 8.92
CA ASP A 461 2.20 3.66 8.42
C ASP A 461 0.90 4.19 7.82
N PHE A 462 0.87 4.30 6.50
CA PHE A 462 -0.32 4.72 5.74
C PHE A 462 -0.99 3.56 5.02
N LEU A 463 -0.35 2.40 4.97
CA LEU A 463 -0.86 1.20 4.31
C LEU A 463 -1.91 0.49 5.16
N SER A 464 -1.66 0.33 6.47
CA SER A 464 -2.59 -0.39 7.36
C SER A 464 -3.99 0.23 7.38
N PRO A 465 -4.16 1.56 7.51
CA PRO A 465 -5.48 2.21 7.41
C PRO A 465 -6.24 1.90 6.11
N ALA A 466 -5.54 1.93 4.97
CA ALA A 466 -6.15 1.65 3.66
C ALA A 466 -6.60 0.18 3.54
N PHE A 467 -5.78 -0.76 4.02
CA PHE A 467 -6.12 -2.20 4.01
C PHE A 467 -7.23 -2.56 5.00
N ILE A 468 -7.29 -1.89 6.16
CA ILE A 468 -8.44 -2.02 7.08
C ILE A 468 -9.72 -1.54 6.37
N GLY A 469 -9.66 -0.40 5.68
CA GLY A 469 -10.78 0.07 4.86
C GLY A 469 -11.19 -0.95 3.80
N LEU A 470 -10.23 -1.49 3.05
CA LEU A 470 -10.47 -2.48 2.00
C LEU A 470 -11.15 -3.76 2.55
N ALA A 471 -10.63 -4.32 3.64
CA ALA A 471 -11.13 -5.59 4.16
C ALA A 471 -12.43 -5.48 4.93
N PHE A 472 -12.63 -4.37 5.66
CA PHE A 472 -13.73 -4.26 6.59
C PHE A 472 -14.79 -3.25 6.15
N ARG A 473 -14.41 -2.11 5.56
CA ARG A 473 -15.30 -0.95 5.33
C ARG A 473 -15.93 -0.94 3.94
N ASP A 474 -15.15 -1.21 2.89
CA ASP A 474 -15.58 -0.94 1.52
C ASP A 474 -16.71 -1.86 1.02
N LEU A 475 -16.85 -3.07 1.57
CA LEU A 475 -18.01 -3.93 1.28
C LEU A 475 -19.33 -3.36 1.83
N PHE A 476 -19.27 -2.35 2.69
CA PHE A 476 -20.42 -1.74 3.37
C PHE A 476 -20.55 -0.25 3.06
N GLY A 477 -20.10 0.21 1.88
CA GLY A 477 -20.17 1.63 1.50
C GLY A 477 -21.59 2.20 1.46
N PHE A 478 -22.61 1.35 1.36
CA PHE A 478 -24.03 1.73 1.49
C PHE A 478 -24.47 2.07 2.93
N LEU A 479 -23.69 1.66 3.94
CA LEU A 479 -23.90 2.01 5.35
C LEU A 479 -22.92 3.08 5.84
N ILE A 480 -21.75 3.15 5.20
CA ILE A 480 -20.63 3.95 5.67
C ILE A 480 -20.21 4.90 4.56
N ALA A 481 -20.34 6.20 4.80
CA ALA A 481 -20.21 7.21 3.75
C ALA A 481 -18.77 7.46 3.25
N GLN A 482 -17.74 7.15 4.05
CA GLN A 482 -16.35 7.39 3.67
C GLN A 482 -15.68 6.07 3.31
N ASP A 483 -14.81 6.08 2.31
CA ASP A 483 -14.09 4.90 1.84
C ASP A 483 -12.70 4.75 2.48
N ARG A 484 -11.94 3.76 2.03
CA ARG A 484 -10.55 3.55 2.45
C ARG A 484 -9.59 4.68 2.11
N ALA A 485 -9.87 5.54 1.13
CA ALA A 485 -8.98 6.66 0.84
C ALA A 485 -9.13 7.80 1.85
N VAL A 486 -10.33 8.00 2.39
CA VAL A 486 -10.49 8.94 3.51
C VAL A 486 -9.68 8.48 4.73
N LEU A 487 -9.55 7.17 4.95
CA LEU A 487 -8.66 6.65 6.00
C LEU A 487 -7.18 6.95 5.72
N LEU A 488 -6.76 6.86 4.46
CA LEU A 488 -5.41 7.25 4.04
C LEU A 488 -5.16 8.75 4.26
N GLU A 489 -6.10 9.61 3.85
CA GLU A 489 -6.05 11.06 4.08
C GLU A 489 -5.92 11.39 5.57
N GLN A 490 -6.75 10.78 6.40
CA GLN A 490 -6.74 10.99 7.86
C GLN A 490 -5.46 10.46 8.51
N ALA A 491 -4.88 9.36 8.01
CA ALA A 491 -3.61 8.84 8.50
C ALA A 491 -2.45 9.82 8.22
N LEU A 492 -2.45 10.45 7.04
CA LEU A 492 -1.51 11.51 6.69
C LEU A 492 -1.70 12.74 7.60
N GLU A 493 -2.94 13.19 7.78
CA GLU A 493 -3.28 14.34 8.65
C GLU A 493 -2.83 14.09 10.10
N ARG A 494 -3.13 12.91 10.67
CA ARG A 494 -2.70 12.52 12.02
C ARG A 494 -1.18 12.45 12.14
N ARG A 495 -0.50 11.85 11.16
CA ARG A 495 0.97 11.77 11.15
C ARG A 495 1.59 13.15 11.14
N TYR A 496 1.07 14.05 10.32
CA TYR A 496 1.55 15.43 10.26
C TYR A 496 1.35 16.15 11.60
N ALA A 497 0.15 16.11 12.16
CA ALA A 497 -0.15 16.76 13.44
C ALA A 497 0.74 16.24 14.57
N LEU A 498 0.96 14.93 14.64
CA LEU A 498 1.82 14.30 15.64
C LEU A 498 3.29 14.73 15.51
N ILE A 499 3.87 14.70 14.31
CA ILE A 499 5.31 14.94 14.12
C ILE A 499 5.62 16.43 14.08
N ALA A 500 4.88 17.21 13.28
CA ALA A 500 5.17 18.62 13.10
C ALA A 500 4.78 19.45 14.33
N ARG A 501 3.71 19.08 15.04
CA ARG A 501 3.10 19.90 16.10
C ARG A 501 3.01 19.22 17.48
N ASP A 502 3.11 17.89 17.55
CA ASP A 502 2.80 17.08 18.75
C ASP A 502 1.39 17.38 19.32
N GLU A 503 0.43 17.56 18.42
CA GLU A 503 -0.94 17.94 18.73
C GLU A 503 -1.95 17.05 18.00
N ALA A 504 -3.22 17.15 18.41
CA ALA A 504 -4.34 16.59 17.65
C ALA A 504 -4.52 17.35 16.31
N VAL A 505 -5.14 16.68 15.34
CA VAL A 505 -5.45 17.29 14.04
C VAL A 505 -6.34 18.52 14.23
N ARG A 506 -5.91 19.66 13.70
CA ARG A 506 -6.65 20.92 13.71
C ARG A 506 -7.01 21.34 12.28
N GLU A 507 -8.27 21.66 12.04
CA GLU A 507 -8.77 22.11 10.74
C GLU A 507 -8.09 23.42 10.28
N GLY A 508 -7.83 23.54 8.97
CA GLY A 508 -7.17 24.70 8.38
C GLY A 508 -5.67 24.82 8.72
N SER A 509 -5.02 23.71 9.09
CA SER A 509 -3.60 23.69 9.47
C SER A 509 -2.88 22.44 8.96
N GLY A 510 -1.56 22.52 8.76
CA GLY A 510 -0.81 21.38 8.22
C GLY A 510 -1.41 20.87 6.90
N LEU A 511 -1.69 19.57 6.83
CA LEU A 511 -2.30 18.93 5.67
C LEU A 511 -3.82 19.15 5.53
N THR A 512 -4.49 19.73 6.53
CA THR A 512 -5.93 20.09 6.44
C THR A 512 -6.17 21.47 5.85
N ARG A 513 -5.12 22.24 5.53
CA ARG A 513 -5.23 23.46 4.71
C ARG A 513 -5.85 23.12 3.36
N PHE A 514 -6.53 24.07 2.73
CA PHE A 514 -7.12 23.89 1.41
C PHE A 514 -6.17 24.31 0.28
N VAL A 515 -6.32 23.69 -0.88
CA VAL A 515 -5.70 24.15 -2.13
C VAL A 515 -6.25 25.54 -2.46
N GLY A 516 -5.37 26.48 -2.83
CA GLY A 516 -5.76 27.88 -3.05
C GLY A 516 -6.11 28.65 -1.76
N GLN A 517 -5.83 28.07 -0.59
CA GLN A 517 -5.77 28.82 0.65
C GLN A 517 -4.35 29.34 0.82
N ASP A 518 -4.08 30.56 0.33
CA ASP A 518 -3.01 31.42 0.90
C ASP A 518 -2.97 32.81 0.23
N ALA A 519 -3.21 33.83 1.05
CA ALA A 519 -2.30 34.98 1.09
C ALA A 519 -1.59 34.89 2.44
N PRO A 520 -0.26 34.65 2.49
CA PRO A 520 0.51 34.88 3.69
C PRO A 520 0.32 36.35 4.14
N ALA A 521 0.28 36.61 5.45
CA ALA A 521 0.22 37.98 5.96
C ALA A 521 1.38 38.83 5.37
N PRO A 522 1.18 40.13 5.10
CA PRO A 522 2.24 40.99 4.55
C PRO A 522 3.55 40.85 5.35
N GLY A 523 4.64 40.41 4.71
CA GLY A 523 5.95 40.20 5.34
C GLY A 523 6.30 38.76 5.72
N SER A 524 5.44 37.78 5.44
CA SER A 524 5.75 36.36 5.67
C SER A 524 6.47 35.71 4.47
N ALA A 525 7.22 34.64 4.76
CA ALA A 525 8.05 33.93 3.78
C ALA A 525 7.23 33.37 2.60
N VAL A 526 7.79 33.43 1.39
CA VAL A 526 7.18 32.86 0.19
C VAL A 526 7.09 31.34 0.36
N VAL A 527 5.87 30.80 0.22
CA VAL A 527 5.59 29.36 0.30
C VAL A 527 5.40 28.84 -1.12
N PRO A 528 6.00 27.70 -1.52
CA PRO A 528 5.93 27.24 -2.91
C PRO A 528 4.51 26.89 -3.35
N ARG A 529 4.22 27.11 -4.63
CA ARG A 529 2.94 26.72 -5.22
C ARG A 529 2.93 25.22 -5.53
N LEU A 530 1.82 24.55 -5.26
CA LEU A 530 1.67 23.13 -5.58
C LEU A 530 1.01 22.93 -6.95
N LEU A 531 1.53 21.96 -7.72
CA LEU A 531 0.94 21.46 -8.96
C LEU A 531 0.91 19.92 -8.90
N LEU A 532 -0.18 19.38 -8.37
CA LEU A 532 -0.32 17.94 -8.11
C LEU A 532 -1.00 17.27 -9.29
N ASN A 533 -0.27 16.39 -9.97
CA ASN A 533 -0.71 15.77 -11.22
C ASN A 533 -1.58 14.55 -10.95
N THR A 534 -2.70 14.45 -11.66
CA THR A 534 -3.61 13.31 -11.68
C THR A 534 -3.88 12.90 -13.13
N THR A 535 -4.47 11.73 -13.34
CA THR A 535 -4.88 11.27 -14.67
C THR A 535 -6.39 11.15 -14.74
N SER A 536 -7.01 11.78 -15.75
CA SER A 536 -8.43 11.60 -16.07
C SER A 536 -8.65 10.19 -16.62
N VAL A 537 -9.51 9.40 -15.97
CA VAL A 537 -9.88 8.06 -16.45
C VAL A 537 -10.65 8.15 -17.76
N ARG A 538 -11.44 9.19 -17.97
CA ARG A 538 -12.28 9.34 -19.16
C ARG A 538 -11.45 9.71 -20.39
N GLU A 539 -10.56 10.68 -20.24
CA GLU A 539 -9.83 11.28 -21.36
C GLU A 539 -8.39 10.75 -21.51
N GLY A 540 -7.85 10.08 -20.49
CA GLY A 540 -6.43 9.68 -20.46
C GLY A 540 -5.47 10.88 -20.42
N ARG A 541 -5.96 12.08 -20.09
CA ARG A 541 -5.19 13.34 -20.03
C ARG A 541 -4.80 13.70 -18.60
N ARG A 542 -3.78 14.55 -18.46
CA ARG A 542 -3.41 15.17 -17.18
C ARG A 542 -4.55 16.04 -16.67
N SER A 543 -4.87 15.90 -15.39
CA SER A 543 -5.69 16.83 -14.62
C SER A 543 -4.88 17.29 -13.41
N ILE A 544 -4.78 18.61 -13.21
CA ILE A 544 -3.86 19.20 -12.22
C ILE A 544 -4.68 19.82 -11.09
N ILE A 545 -4.31 19.49 -9.86
CA ILE A 545 -4.82 20.14 -8.65
C ILE A 545 -3.74 21.15 -8.21
N THR A 546 -4.03 22.44 -8.32
CA THR A 546 -3.00 23.48 -8.22
C THR A 546 -3.46 24.72 -7.46
N ASP A 547 -2.51 25.38 -6.79
CA ASP A 547 -2.68 26.70 -6.17
C ASP A 547 -2.71 27.84 -7.20
N LEU A 548 -2.29 27.60 -8.44
CA LEU A 548 -2.20 28.57 -9.52
C LEU A 548 -3.40 28.49 -10.47
N GLN A 549 -3.85 29.64 -10.97
CA GLN A 549 -4.87 29.67 -12.03
C GLN A 549 -4.31 29.03 -13.30
N PRO A 550 -5.09 28.21 -14.03
CA PRO A 550 -4.60 27.47 -15.21
C PRO A 550 -4.36 28.35 -16.44
N PHE A 551 -4.54 29.66 -16.32
CA PHE A 551 -4.32 30.65 -17.35
C PHE A 551 -3.70 31.93 -16.78
N HIS A 552 -3.14 32.74 -17.66
CA HIS A 552 -2.71 34.09 -17.36
C HIS A 552 -3.09 35.04 -18.50
N CYS A 553 -3.14 36.32 -18.19
CA CYS A 553 -3.52 37.38 -19.11
C CYS A 553 -2.31 38.23 -19.47
N ARG A 554 -2.03 38.31 -20.77
CA ARG A 554 -1.04 39.24 -21.35
C ARG A 554 -1.73 39.99 -22.48
N ASP A 555 -1.78 41.32 -22.38
CA ASP A 555 -2.39 42.20 -23.38
C ASP A 555 -3.85 41.85 -23.72
N GLY A 556 -4.61 41.35 -22.73
CA GLY A 556 -6.00 40.90 -22.90
C GLY A 556 -6.16 39.49 -23.50
N THR A 557 -5.07 38.88 -23.98
CA THR A 557 -5.09 37.51 -24.52
C THR A 557 -4.97 36.47 -23.41
N THR A 558 -5.79 35.41 -23.50
CA THR A 558 -5.78 34.30 -22.54
C THR A 558 -4.74 33.28 -22.95
N SER A 559 -3.71 33.07 -22.11
CA SER A 559 -2.67 32.05 -22.32
C SER A 559 -2.75 30.97 -21.24
N ARG A 560 -2.89 29.70 -21.65
CA ARG A 560 -2.96 28.55 -20.73
C ARG A 560 -1.57 28.18 -20.22
N LEU A 561 -1.45 27.87 -18.93
CA LEU A 561 -0.23 27.28 -18.36
C LEU A 561 0.05 25.90 -18.98
N SER A 562 -0.97 25.05 -18.98
CA SER A 562 -0.92 23.68 -19.52
C SER A 562 -2.05 23.50 -20.53
N PRO A 563 -1.80 23.76 -21.83
CA PRO A 563 -2.87 23.77 -22.86
C PRO A 563 -3.62 22.44 -23.01
N VAL A 564 -2.95 21.32 -22.73
CA VAL A 564 -3.50 19.96 -22.87
C VAL A 564 -3.88 19.33 -21.54
N ALA A 565 -3.80 20.05 -20.42
CA ALA A 565 -4.23 19.56 -19.11
C ALA A 565 -5.55 20.21 -18.67
N PHE A 566 -6.28 19.49 -17.83
CA PHE A 566 -7.44 20.02 -17.11
C PHE A 566 -7.02 20.60 -15.76
N ASP A 567 -7.77 21.58 -15.28
CA ASP A 567 -7.71 22.04 -13.90
C ASP A 567 -8.90 21.47 -13.12
N LEU A 568 -8.67 21.08 -11.87
CA LEU A 568 -9.72 20.50 -11.02
C LEU A 568 -10.92 21.44 -10.87
N PHE A 569 -10.69 22.70 -10.54
CA PHE A 569 -11.77 23.64 -10.24
C PHE A 569 -12.52 24.05 -11.52
N GLU A 570 -11.84 24.13 -12.67
CA GLU A 570 -12.52 24.29 -13.96
C GLU A 570 -13.41 23.08 -14.29
N THR A 571 -12.95 21.87 -13.97
CA THR A 571 -13.72 20.63 -14.17
C THR A 571 -14.97 20.60 -13.30
N VAL A 572 -14.86 21.01 -12.03
CA VAL A 572 -16.00 21.15 -11.10
C VAL A 572 -16.97 22.24 -11.57
N ALA A 573 -16.45 23.37 -12.05
CA ALA A 573 -17.25 24.47 -12.57
C ALA A 573 -17.90 24.16 -13.93
N GLY A 574 -17.37 23.18 -14.67
CA GLY A 574 -17.83 22.83 -16.02
C GLY A 574 -17.51 23.90 -17.07
N ARG A 575 -16.56 24.79 -16.79
CA ARG A 575 -16.10 25.83 -17.72
C ARG A 575 -14.65 26.20 -17.45
N ASN A 576 -13.98 26.72 -18.48
CA ASN A 576 -12.65 27.30 -18.33
C ASN A 576 -12.74 28.75 -17.83
N GLY A 577 -11.71 29.17 -17.09
CA GLY A 577 -11.45 30.58 -16.81
C GLY A 577 -10.73 31.24 -17.99
N THR A 578 -11.06 32.50 -18.24
CA THR A 578 -10.43 33.33 -19.28
C THR A 578 -10.21 34.76 -18.79
N CYS A 579 -9.46 35.56 -19.54
CA CYS A 579 -9.29 36.98 -19.23
C CYS A 579 -10.60 37.79 -19.31
N GLU A 580 -11.55 37.34 -20.13
CA GLU A 580 -12.86 37.97 -20.27
C GLU A 580 -13.84 37.54 -19.17
N THR A 581 -13.87 36.24 -18.85
CA THR A 581 -14.85 35.66 -17.90
C THR A 581 -14.34 35.59 -16.46
N GLY A 582 -13.04 35.82 -16.26
CA GLY A 582 -12.36 35.68 -14.98
C GLY A 582 -12.16 34.22 -14.54
N PRO A 583 -11.51 34.02 -13.38
CA PRO A 583 -11.30 32.69 -12.80
C PRO A 583 -12.63 32.03 -12.42
N VAL A 584 -12.59 30.72 -12.23
CA VAL A 584 -13.73 29.95 -11.70
C VAL A 584 -13.82 30.10 -10.18
N ALA A 585 -15.04 30.12 -9.64
CA ALA A 585 -15.25 30.16 -8.20
C ALA A 585 -15.03 28.77 -7.59
N ILE A 586 -14.30 28.70 -6.48
CA ILE A 586 -14.10 27.47 -5.72
C ILE A 586 -15.29 27.30 -4.77
N THR A 587 -16.22 26.40 -5.11
CA THR A 587 -17.46 26.17 -4.34
C THR A 587 -17.32 25.12 -3.23
N GLY A 588 -16.18 24.41 -3.16
CA GLY A 588 -15.88 23.44 -2.11
C GLY A 588 -14.39 23.32 -1.90
N GLY A 589 -13.95 23.46 -0.65
CA GLY A 589 -12.54 23.39 -0.29
C GLY A 589 -11.99 21.97 -0.39
N VAL A 590 -10.88 21.81 -1.09
CA VAL A 590 -10.15 20.54 -1.19
C VAL A 590 -8.93 20.62 -0.30
N ARG A 591 -8.84 19.75 0.72
CA ARG A 591 -7.68 19.72 1.64
C ARG A 591 -6.40 19.31 0.90
N LEU A 592 -5.24 19.73 1.38
CA LEU A 592 -3.94 19.31 0.84
C LEU A 592 -3.76 17.78 0.94
N SER A 593 -4.23 17.15 2.03
CA SER A 593 -4.29 15.69 2.17
C SER A 593 -5.12 15.04 1.05
N THR A 594 -6.32 15.56 0.79
CA THR A 594 -7.21 15.07 -0.27
C THR A 594 -6.61 15.30 -1.65
N ALA A 595 -6.02 16.47 -1.92
CA ALA A 595 -5.38 16.78 -3.20
C ALA A 595 -4.15 15.89 -3.46
N ALA A 596 -3.31 15.68 -2.45
CA ALA A 596 -2.14 14.82 -2.56
C ALA A 596 -2.52 13.35 -2.75
N THR A 597 -3.52 12.85 -2.01
CA THR A 597 -4.02 11.48 -2.20
C THR A 597 -4.79 11.31 -3.52
N ALA A 598 -5.43 12.36 -4.05
CA ALA A 598 -6.03 12.34 -5.39
C ALA A 598 -4.98 12.08 -6.48
N SER A 599 -3.81 12.71 -6.36
CA SER A 599 -2.63 12.43 -7.21
C SER A 599 -2.07 11.02 -7.06
N ALA A 600 -2.48 10.30 -6.02
CA ALA A 600 -1.97 8.98 -5.66
C ALA A 600 -3.07 7.90 -5.56
N ARG A 601 -4.21 8.09 -6.24
CA ARG A 601 -5.30 7.10 -6.28
C ARG A 601 -4.92 5.92 -7.18
N PHE A 602 -4.50 4.83 -6.55
CA PHE A 602 -4.25 3.55 -7.22
C PHE A 602 -5.33 2.56 -6.79
N PRO A 603 -6.31 2.20 -7.63
CA PRO A 603 -7.53 1.47 -7.24
C PRO A 603 -7.33 0.20 -6.40
N VAL A 604 -6.16 -0.44 -6.44
CA VAL A 604 -5.86 -1.56 -5.55
C VAL A 604 -5.70 -1.12 -4.08
N ILE A 605 -5.10 0.05 -3.84
CA ILE A 605 -4.84 0.62 -2.51
C ILE A 605 -5.90 1.63 -2.11
N SER A 606 -6.26 2.55 -3.00
CA SER A 606 -7.22 3.62 -2.77
C SER A 606 -8.10 3.80 -4.02
N PRO A 607 -9.43 3.87 -3.90
CA PRO A 607 -10.32 3.99 -5.05
C PRO A 607 -10.08 5.29 -5.81
N GLN A 608 -10.50 5.33 -7.08
CA GLN A 608 -10.50 6.55 -7.90
C GLN A 608 -11.26 7.69 -7.21
N ALA A 609 -10.91 8.94 -7.50
CA ALA A 609 -11.60 10.11 -6.97
C ALA A 609 -12.70 10.58 -7.93
N GLY A 610 -13.96 10.53 -7.51
CA GLY A 610 -15.10 11.03 -8.25
C GLY A 610 -15.22 12.55 -8.19
N ILE A 611 -15.11 13.22 -9.33
CA ILE A 611 -15.24 14.67 -9.43
C ILE A 611 -16.66 15.01 -9.83
N ARG A 612 -17.36 15.76 -8.97
CA ARG A 612 -18.71 16.25 -9.25
C ARG A 612 -18.73 17.71 -9.66
N ASP A 613 -19.83 18.10 -10.27
CA ASP A 613 -20.11 19.51 -10.49
C ASP A 613 -20.28 20.28 -9.16
N ALA A 614 -20.30 21.62 -9.27
CA ALA A 614 -20.46 22.50 -8.11
C ALA A 614 -21.73 22.21 -7.28
N GLY A 615 -22.78 21.66 -7.90
CA GLY A 615 -24.02 21.25 -7.24
C GLY A 615 -23.98 19.85 -6.62
N GLY A 616 -22.85 19.14 -6.72
CA GLY A 616 -22.67 17.79 -6.18
C GLY A 616 -23.52 16.71 -6.85
N SER A 617 -24.14 17.00 -7.99
CA SER A 617 -25.15 16.13 -8.60
C SER A 617 -24.55 15.28 -9.72
N ALA A 618 -23.90 15.91 -10.70
CA ALA A 618 -23.40 15.22 -11.89
C ALA A 618 -21.92 14.83 -11.75
N LEU A 619 -21.58 13.57 -12.06
CA LEU A 619 -20.20 13.11 -12.17
C LEU A 619 -19.53 13.69 -13.42
N ARG A 620 -18.56 14.58 -13.23
CA ARG A 620 -17.81 15.25 -14.30
C ARG A 620 -16.62 14.43 -14.76
N ASP A 621 -15.87 13.83 -13.84
CA ASP A 621 -14.71 13.01 -14.17
C ASP A 621 -14.39 12.00 -13.05
N LEU A 622 -13.50 11.05 -13.34
CA LEU A 622 -12.84 10.18 -12.37
C LEU A 622 -11.33 10.42 -12.46
N LEU A 623 -10.68 10.69 -11.34
CA LEU A 623 -9.23 10.88 -11.28
C LEU A 623 -8.55 9.66 -10.66
N VAL A 624 -7.46 9.24 -11.29
CA VAL A 624 -6.52 8.24 -10.76
C VAL A 624 -5.13 8.84 -10.67
N ASP A 625 -4.20 8.06 -10.14
CA ASP A 625 -2.80 8.43 -9.95
C ASP A 625 -2.20 9.10 -11.20
N GLY A 626 -1.47 10.21 -11.01
CA GLY A 626 -0.85 10.96 -12.10
C GLY A 626 0.17 10.13 -12.89
N GLY A 627 0.75 9.12 -12.25
CA GLY A 627 1.71 8.19 -12.85
C GLY A 627 1.08 7.25 -13.88
N TYR A 628 -0.25 7.24 -14.06
CA TYR A 628 -0.86 6.57 -15.22
C TYR A 628 -0.54 7.30 -16.53
N PHE A 629 -0.37 8.62 -16.48
CA PHE A 629 0.03 9.43 -17.63
C PHE A 629 1.56 9.58 -17.68
N GLU A 630 2.16 10.16 -16.64
CA GLU A 630 3.60 10.47 -16.59
C GLU A 630 4.06 10.53 -15.12
N ASN A 631 5.08 9.75 -14.76
CA ASN A 631 5.39 9.48 -13.35
C ASN A 631 6.31 10.52 -12.68
N ASP A 632 7.00 11.39 -13.41
CA ASP A 632 8.04 12.28 -12.90
C ASP A 632 7.55 13.72 -12.62
N GLY A 633 6.39 14.12 -13.19
CA GLY A 633 5.81 15.45 -13.04
C GLY A 633 6.56 16.53 -13.84
N LEU A 634 7.52 16.11 -14.66
CA LEU A 634 8.39 16.98 -15.46
C LEU A 634 7.63 17.74 -16.53
N THR A 635 6.57 17.16 -17.09
CA THR A 635 5.79 17.83 -18.14
C THR A 635 5.17 19.12 -17.61
N THR A 636 4.60 19.06 -16.41
CA THR A 636 3.96 20.19 -15.74
C THR A 636 4.98 21.19 -15.22
N ALA A 637 6.11 20.72 -14.68
CA ALA A 637 7.22 21.59 -14.27
C ALA A 637 7.79 22.40 -15.45
N ARG A 638 8.01 21.76 -16.60
CA ARG A 638 8.50 22.40 -17.83
C ARG A 638 7.51 23.43 -18.38
N GLU A 639 6.20 23.12 -18.38
CA GLU A 639 5.16 24.06 -18.83
C GLU A 639 5.12 25.31 -17.94
N LEU A 640 5.26 25.14 -16.61
CA LEU A 640 5.39 26.27 -15.69
C LEU A 640 6.67 27.06 -15.94
N ALA A 641 7.80 26.37 -16.17
CA ALA A 641 9.08 27.01 -16.47
C ALA A 641 9.00 27.89 -17.74
N GLN A 642 8.33 27.41 -18.79
CA GLN A 642 8.06 28.18 -20.01
C GLN A 642 7.19 29.41 -19.73
N ALA A 643 6.18 29.27 -18.88
CA ALA A 643 5.36 30.40 -18.49
C ALA A 643 6.17 31.45 -17.70
N LEU A 644 7.11 31.03 -16.84
CA LEU A 644 8.01 31.95 -16.11
C LEU A 644 9.00 32.67 -17.02
N GLN A 645 9.54 32.01 -18.05
CA GLN A 645 10.38 32.66 -19.06
C GLN A 645 9.67 33.82 -19.76
N ALA A 646 8.36 33.70 -19.98
CA ALA A 646 7.58 34.80 -20.55
C ALA A 646 7.63 36.06 -19.66
N PHE A 647 7.84 35.94 -18.35
CA PHE A 647 8.02 37.06 -17.41
C PHE A 647 9.48 37.53 -17.28
N GLY A 648 10.40 37.00 -18.10
CA GLY A 648 11.82 37.36 -18.08
C GLY A 648 12.62 36.69 -16.96
N LEU A 649 12.10 35.59 -16.40
CA LEU A 649 12.79 34.78 -15.39
C LEU A 649 13.48 33.57 -16.05
N ASP A 650 14.58 33.11 -15.46
CA ASP A 650 15.29 31.91 -15.92
C ASP A 650 15.20 30.78 -14.88
N PRO A 651 14.20 29.88 -14.98
CA PRO A 651 13.93 28.86 -13.97
C PRO A 651 14.84 27.63 -14.09
N VAL A 652 15.17 27.05 -12.94
CA VAL A 652 15.89 25.77 -12.81
C VAL A 652 14.90 24.67 -12.40
N ILE A 653 14.98 23.52 -13.05
CA ILE A 653 14.16 22.35 -12.72
C ILE A 653 15.00 21.39 -11.88
N LEU A 654 14.54 21.08 -10.67
CA LEU A 654 15.09 20.03 -9.84
C LEU A 654 14.23 18.78 -9.97
N HIS A 655 14.73 17.79 -10.70
CA HIS A 655 14.05 16.52 -10.89
C HIS A 655 14.46 15.54 -9.79
N ILE A 656 13.49 14.96 -9.08
CA ILE A 656 13.74 13.97 -8.03
C ILE A 656 13.03 12.68 -8.42
N THR A 657 13.81 11.64 -8.73
CA THR A 657 13.30 10.31 -9.09
C THR A 657 13.82 9.24 -8.13
N ASN A 658 13.00 8.22 -7.88
CA ASN A 658 13.23 7.24 -6.82
C ASN A 658 13.26 5.78 -7.31
N ASN A 659 13.27 5.55 -8.62
CA ASN A 659 13.37 4.21 -9.21
C ASN A 659 14.84 3.85 -9.46
N PRO A 660 15.37 2.72 -8.92
CA PRO A 660 16.79 2.33 -9.09
C PRO A 660 17.18 1.85 -10.50
N GLU A 661 16.33 2.03 -11.52
CA GLU A 661 16.55 1.41 -12.83
C GLU A 661 17.75 1.99 -13.60
N GLU A 662 18.55 1.09 -14.17
CA GLU A 662 19.62 1.42 -15.14
C GLU A 662 19.09 2.18 -16.38
N ALA A 663 17.78 2.15 -16.63
CA ALA A 663 17.16 2.65 -17.87
C ALA A 663 17.20 4.18 -18.03
N VAL A 664 17.52 4.95 -16.98
CA VAL A 664 17.81 6.39 -17.10
C VAL A 664 19.31 6.65 -16.87
N ARG A 665 20.13 6.03 -17.72
CA ARG A 665 21.54 6.41 -17.89
C ARG A 665 21.61 7.75 -18.65
N GLY A 666 21.67 8.82 -17.87
CA GLY A 666 22.09 10.16 -18.30
C GLY A 666 20.94 11.16 -18.47
N ASP A 667 21.31 12.45 -18.47
CA ASP A 667 20.42 13.58 -18.82
C ASP A 667 19.98 13.55 -20.31
N ALA A 668 20.37 12.51 -21.06
CA ALA A 668 19.99 12.27 -22.44
C ALA A 668 19.36 10.86 -22.55
N PRO A 669 18.21 10.71 -23.23
CA PRO A 669 17.62 9.42 -23.52
C PRO A 669 18.61 8.60 -24.34
N ASN A 670 19.15 7.55 -23.73
CA ASN A 670 20.04 6.64 -24.43
C ASN A 670 19.19 5.81 -25.40
N ALA A 671 19.34 6.05 -26.71
CA ALA A 671 18.63 5.31 -27.77
C ALA A 671 19.12 3.86 -27.93
N ALA A 672 19.78 3.31 -26.91
CA ALA A 672 20.22 1.92 -26.89
C ALA A 672 19.02 0.98 -26.97
N LEU A 673 19.12 -0.01 -27.85
CA LEU A 673 18.08 -1.03 -27.97
C LEU A 673 17.94 -1.78 -26.64
N PRO A 674 16.71 -2.04 -26.18
CA PRO A 674 16.50 -2.82 -24.96
C PRO A 674 17.05 -4.24 -25.16
N ALA A 675 17.52 -4.84 -24.08
CA ALA A 675 17.89 -6.25 -24.10
C ALA A 675 16.68 -7.11 -24.52
N PRO A 676 16.88 -8.18 -25.30
CA PRO A 676 15.78 -9.05 -25.70
C PRO A 676 15.11 -9.63 -24.44
N PRO A 677 13.76 -9.57 -24.34
CA PRO A 677 13.05 -10.11 -23.19
C PRO A 677 13.26 -11.63 -23.10
N ARG A 678 13.20 -12.17 -21.87
CA ARG A 678 13.26 -13.61 -21.65
C ARG A 678 11.91 -14.24 -21.95
N SER A 679 11.81 -15.07 -22.98
CA SER A 679 10.54 -15.71 -23.36
C SER A 679 9.91 -16.51 -22.21
N SER A 680 8.67 -16.18 -21.91
CA SER A 680 7.84 -16.81 -20.88
C SER A 680 6.47 -17.15 -21.45
N TRP A 681 5.91 -18.28 -21.01
CA TRP A 681 4.64 -18.81 -21.55
C TRP A 681 3.43 -17.87 -21.35
N HIS A 682 3.53 -16.89 -20.44
CA HIS A 682 2.46 -15.97 -20.09
C HIS A 682 2.62 -14.59 -20.73
N GLU A 683 3.69 -14.32 -21.49
CA GLU A 683 3.94 -13.02 -22.12
C GLU A 683 2.76 -12.52 -22.95
N GLY A 684 2.17 -13.39 -23.78
CA GLY A 684 1.01 -13.02 -24.59
C GLY A 684 -0.22 -12.62 -23.76
N LEU A 685 -0.34 -13.16 -22.54
CA LEU A 685 -1.44 -12.83 -21.62
C LEU A 685 -1.18 -11.54 -20.85
N THR A 686 0.08 -11.24 -20.53
CA THR A 686 0.46 -10.07 -19.75
C THR A 686 0.83 -8.86 -20.60
N ALA A 687 1.13 -9.04 -21.89
CA ALA A 687 1.62 -7.98 -22.78
C ALA A 687 0.73 -6.72 -22.82
N PRO A 688 -0.62 -6.80 -22.91
CA PRO A 688 -1.44 -5.59 -22.91
C PRO A 688 -1.31 -4.78 -21.60
N VAL A 689 -1.30 -5.47 -20.46
CA VAL A 689 -1.19 -4.83 -19.14
C VAL A 689 0.23 -4.30 -18.92
N ALA A 690 1.24 -5.07 -19.33
CA ALA A 690 2.64 -4.66 -19.26
C ALA A 690 2.90 -3.44 -20.14
N ALA A 691 2.37 -3.41 -21.37
CA ALA A 691 2.48 -2.26 -22.26
C ALA A 691 1.82 -1.02 -21.65
N LEU A 692 0.59 -1.13 -21.15
CA LEU A 692 -0.08 -0.01 -20.46
C LEU A 692 0.72 0.49 -19.25
N ALA A 693 1.31 -0.42 -18.47
CA ALA A 693 2.16 -0.06 -17.34
C ALA A 693 3.47 0.61 -17.78
N SER A 694 4.11 0.17 -18.87
CA SER A 694 5.36 0.73 -19.39
C SER A 694 5.19 2.03 -20.19
N THR A 695 4.00 2.31 -20.73
CA THR A 695 3.72 3.56 -21.48
C THR A 695 4.00 4.80 -20.62
N ARG A 696 3.73 4.74 -19.31
CA ARG A 696 4.01 5.85 -18.39
C ARG A 696 5.50 6.18 -18.29
N ASP A 697 6.36 5.16 -18.36
CA ASP A 697 7.82 5.33 -18.29
C ASP A 697 8.32 5.91 -19.61
N GLY A 698 7.67 5.55 -20.73
CA GLY A 698 7.87 6.19 -22.03
C GLY A 698 7.54 7.69 -22.03
N HIS A 699 6.40 8.08 -21.44
CA HIS A 699 6.04 9.49 -21.27
C HIS A 699 7.01 10.24 -20.35
N ALA A 700 7.47 9.62 -19.27
CA ALA A 700 8.45 10.20 -18.36
C ALA A 700 9.80 10.45 -19.08
N ALA A 701 10.27 9.48 -19.89
CA ALA A 701 11.48 9.65 -20.70
C ALA A 701 11.37 10.80 -21.71
N GLU A 702 10.21 10.95 -22.37
CA GLU A 702 9.95 12.07 -23.27
C GLU A 702 9.92 13.43 -22.53
N ALA A 703 9.30 13.46 -21.34
CA ALA A 703 9.24 14.64 -20.50
C ALA A 703 10.64 15.06 -20.01
N ALA A 704 11.46 14.11 -19.59
CA ALA A 704 12.85 14.35 -19.18
C ALA A 704 13.71 14.89 -20.32
N TYR A 705 13.58 14.32 -21.53
CA TYR A 705 14.25 14.85 -22.72
C TYR A 705 13.85 16.30 -22.99
N ARG A 706 12.54 16.59 -23.03
CA ARG A 706 12.04 17.94 -23.33
C ARG A 706 12.41 18.97 -22.27
N ALA A 707 12.43 18.58 -20.99
CA ALA A 707 12.81 19.46 -19.89
C ALA A 707 14.31 19.82 -19.95
N SER A 708 15.18 18.80 -20.05
CA SER A 708 16.64 18.98 -20.10
C SER A 708 17.14 19.78 -21.31
N HIS A 709 16.42 19.71 -22.45
CA HIS A 709 16.78 20.45 -23.65
C HIS A 709 16.30 21.90 -23.65
N ALA A 710 15.32 22.24 -22.82
CA ALA A 710 14.74 23.58 -22.75
C ALA A 710 15.21 24.39 -21.53
N PHE A 711 15.56 23.71 -20.44
CA PHE A 711 15.91 24.31 -19.15
C PHE A 711 17.04 23.54 -18.48
N LEU A 712 17.80 24.24 -17.63
CA LEU A 712 18.72 23.56 -16.72
C LEU A 712 17.94 22.63 -15.80
N THR A 713 18.08 21.33 -16.03
CA THR A 713 17.42 20.28 -15.26
C THR A 713 18.46 19.47 -14.51
N LEU A 714 18.41 19.50 -13.18
CA LEU A 714 19.32 18.74 -12.32
C LEU A 714 18.56 17.59 -11.68
N THR A 715 18.98 16.36 -11.98
CA THR A 715 18.29 15.14 -11.54
C THR A 715 18.98 14.50 -10.34
N PHE A 716 18.29 14.51 -9.19
CA PHE A 716 18.63 13.67 -8.04
C PHE A 716 17.92 12.34 -8.17
N LYS A 717 18.68 11.24 -8.16
CA LYS A 717 18.11 9.90 -8.36
C LYS A 717 18.59 8.88 -7.35
N VAL A 718 17.81 7.82 -7.23
CA VAL A 718 18.16 6.60 -6.50
C VAL A 718 18.88 5.67 -7.47
N TYR A 719 20.07 5.20 -7.11
CA TYR A 719 20.84 4.25 -7.90
C TYR A 719 20.57 2.82 -7.45
N ASP A 720 21.00 1.83 -8.22
CA ASP A 720 20.89 0.40 -7.91
C ASP A 720 21.92 -0.08 -6.88
N ARG A 721 22.90 0.75 -6.53
CA ARG A 721 23.94 0.42 -5.55
C ARG A 721 24.03 1.46 -4.45
N VAL A 722 24.34 0.99 -3.25
CA VAL A 722 24.54 1.82 -2.07
C VAL A 722 25.96 2.39 -2.08
N PRO A 723 26.15 3.70 -1.89
CA PRO A 723 27.48 4.26 -1.69
C PRO A 723 28.00 3.91 -0.28
N LEU A 724 29.26 3.45 -0.21
CA LEU A 724 29.97 3.18 1.04
C LEU A 724 30.64 4.46 1.53
N LEU A 725 30.50 4.79 2.82
CA LEU A 725 31.23 5.87 3.47
C LEU A 725 32.29 5.32 4.43
N GLY A 726 33.26 6.16 4.77
CA GLY A 726 34.23 5.89 5.82
C GLY A 726 33.57 5.74 7.20
N PRO A 727 34.31 5.20 8.19
CA PRO A 727 33.84 5.11 9.56
C PRO A 727 33.46 6.49 10.10
N HIS A 728 32.25 6.62 10.67
CA HIS A 728 31.72 7.85 11.28
C HIS A 728 31.45 9.04 10.33
N GLU A 729 31.56 8.87 9.01
CA GLU A 729 31.20 9.92 8.07
C GLU A 729 29.67 10.02 7.91
N PRO A 730 29.07 11.22 8.10
CA PRO A 730 27.65 11.41 7.86
C PRO A 730 27.36 11.47 6.35
N CYS A 731 26.25 10.87 5.92
CA CYS A 731 25.75 11.03 4.56
C CYS A 731 25.05 12.40 4.42
N SER A 732 25.68 13.31 3.69
CA SER A 732 25.22 14.69 3.46
C SER A 732 25.65 15.16 2.07
N LEU A 733 24.87 16.08 1.47
CA LEU A 733 25.21 16.67 0.17
C LEU A 733 26.47 17.57 0.23
N ARG A 734 26.81 18.11 1.41
CA ARG A 734 28.09 18.81 1.65
C ARG A 734 29.21 17.90 2.14
N GLY A 735 28.90 16.62 2.40
CA GLY A 735 29.84 15.64 2.92
C GLY A 735 30.74 15.04 1.84
N PRO A 736 31.67 14.15 2.21
CA PRO A 736 32.46 13.41 1.25
C PRO A 736 31.57 12.50 0.39
N ALA A 737 31.94 12.37 -0.88
CA ALA A 737 31.30 11.42 -1.78
C ALA A 737 31.62 9.98 -1.38
N GLY A 738 30.58 9.15 -1.28
CA GLY A 738 30.75 7.74 -0.98
C GLY A 738 31.28 6.96 -2.17
N THR A 739 32.00 5.89 -1.87
CA THR A 739 32.56 5.00 -2.89
C THR A 739 31.53 3.96 -3.32
N VAL A 740 31.29 3.82 -4.63
CA VAL A 740 30.39 2.81 -5.18
C VAL A 740 31.22 1.63 -5.68
N SER A 741 31.03 0.47 -5.06
CA SER A 741 31.73 -0.75 -5.49
C SER A 741 31.06 -1.37 -6.71
N PRO A 742 31.77 -1.58 -7.84
CA PRO A 742 31.19 -2.27 -9.01
C PRO A 742 30.81 -3.73 -8.72
N SER A 743 31.46 -4.36 -7.73
CA SER A 743 31.18 -5.74 -7.32
C SER A 743 30.01 -5.87 -6.35
N ALA A 744 29.47 -4.75 -5.83
CA ALA A 744 28.30 -4.80 -4.98
C ALA A 744 27.09 -5.30 -5.77
N ALA A 745 26.31 -6.19 -5.15
CA ALA A 745 25.07 -6.68 -5.71
C ALA A 745 24.10 -5.50 -5.94
N PRO A 746 23.46 -5.40 -7.10
CA PRO A 746 22.49 -4.34 -7.36
C PRO A 746 21.16 -4.64 -6.67
N MET A 747 20.56 -3.62 -6.08
CA MET A 747 19.17 -3.61 -5.62
C MET A 747 18.27 -3.21 -6.78
N LYS A 748 17.78 -4.22 -7.51
CA LYS A 748 16.98 -4.02 -8.72
C LYS A 748 15.57 -3.51 -8.42
N ASP A 749 14.96 -4.08 -7.38
CA ASP A 749 13.58 -3.82 -7.02
C ASP A 749 13.54 -3.16 -5.64
N LEU A 750 13.15 -1.89 -5.62
CA LEU A 750 12.87 -1.16 -4.39
C LEU A 750 11.36 -1.18 -4.15
N SER A 751 10.93 -1.77 -3.04
CA SER A 751 9.53 -1.87 -2.67
C SER A 751 8.79 -0.52 -2.77
N MET A 752 7.68 -0.52 -3.50
CA MET A 752 6.75 0.61 -3.61
C MET A 752 5.55 0.37 -2.69
N SER A 753 5.48 1.11 -1.59
CA SER A 753 4.47 0.93 -0.56
C SER A 753 4.13 2.24 0.15
N TRP A 754 2.94 2.29 0.76
CA TRP A 754 2.50 3.36 1.67
C TRP A 754 3.04 3.18 3.10
N TRP A 755 4.13 2.44 3.21
CA TRP A 755 4.95 2.21 4.39
C TRP A 755 6.36 1.83 3.91
N LEU A 756 7.40 2.19 4.67
CA LEU A 756 8.79 1.83 4.37
C LEU A 756 9.45 1.12 5.55
N SER A 757 10.12 -0.01 5.27
CA SER A 757 11.00 -0.64 6.26
C SER A 757 12.21 0.25 6.56
N GLY A 758 12.79 0.11 7.75
CA GLY A 758 13.98 0.90 8.12
C GLY A 758 15.17 0.67 7.19
N ALA A 759 15.28 -0.54 6.61
CA ALA A 759 16.29 -0.86 5.61
C ALA A 759 16.11 -0.06 4.31
N VAL A 760 14.87 0.04 3.80
CA VAL A 760 14.54 0.85 2.60
C VAL A 760 14.72 2.34 2.89
N GLN A 761 14.30 2.82 4.06
CA GLN A 761 14.53 4.23 4.44
C GLN A 761 16.03 4.57 4.49
N GLY A 762 16.84 3.73 5.14
CA GLY A 762 18.29 3.89 5.19
C GLY A 762 18.93 3.84 3.80
N TYR A 763 18.45 2.94 2.93
CA TYR A 763 18.88 2.89 1.53
C TYR A 763 18.66 4.22 0.81
N LEU A 764 17.45 4.78 0.90
CA LEU A 764 17.09 6.05 0.26
C LEU A 764 17.88 7.23 0.81
N ASP A 765 18.07 7.29 2.13
CA ASP A 765 18.90 8.32 2.77
C ASP A 765 20.34 8.27 2.26
N ARG A 766 20.90 7.07 2.14
CA ARG A 766 22.27 6.86 1.66
C ARG A 766 22.49 7.32 0.22
N GLN A 767 21.44 7.41 -0.59
CA GLN A 767 21.58 7.89 -1.97
C GLN A 767 22.01 9.36 -2.02
N LEU A 768 21.82 10.16 -0.96
CA LEU A 768 22.31 11.54 -0.92
C LEU A 768 23.82 11.64 -1.15
N CYS A 769 24.60 10.75 -0.54
CA CYS A 769 26.06 10.74 -0.65
C CYS A 769 26.58 9.95 -1.86
N HIS A 770 25.70 9.59 -2.80
CA HIS A 770 26.13 9.05 -4.08
C HIS A 770 26.91 10.12 -4.87
N PRO A 771 28.08 9.80 -5.47
CA PRO A 771 28.93 10.79 -6.14
C PRO A 771 28.20 11.65 -7.16
N GLU A 772 27.33 11.04 -7.97
CA GLU A 772 26.53 11.78 -8.96
C GLU A 772 25.54 12.76 -8.31
N ASN A 773 24.91 12.42 -7.18
CA ASN A 773 23.98 13.32 -6.50
C ASN A 773 24.72 14.51 -5.84
N ILE A 774 25.92 14.28 -5.30
CA ILE A 774 26.79 15.36 -4.80
C ILE A 774 27.20 16.28 -5.95
N ALA A 775 27.61 15.74 -7.10
CA ALA A 775 27.94 16.56 -8.26
C ALA A 775 26.76 17.42 -8.74
N ARG A 776 25.52 16.92 -8.66
CA ARG A 776 24.31 17.73 -8.94
C ARG A 776 24.07 18.82 -7.92
N PHE A 777 24.35 18.55 -6.64
CA PHE A 777 24.28 19.56 -5.60
C PHE A 777 25.32 20.67 -5.78
N GLU A 778 26.56 20.33 -6.15
CA GLU A 778 27.61 21.30 -6.46
C GLU A 778 27.21 22.18 -7.65
N ALA A 779 26.68 21.58 -8.72
CA ALA A 779 26.16 22.31 -9.89
C ALA A 779 25.00 23.26 -9.50
N LEU A 780 24.06 22.79 -8.67
CA LEU A 780 22.98 23.63 -8.16
C LEU A 780 23.50 24.82 -7.37
N THR A 781 24.46 24.57 -6.46
CA THR A 781 25.05 25.62 -5.63
C THR A 781 25.75 26.67 -6.48
N GLY A 782 26.51 26.25 -7.50
CA GLY A 782 27.13 27.16 -8.45
C GLY A 782 26.14 28.10 -9.15
N VAL A 783 24.96 27.58 -9.53
CA VAL A 783 23.90 28.38 -10.18
C VAL A 783 23.20 29.32 -9.21
N LEU A 784 22.88 28.85 -8.00
CA LEU A 784 22.21 29.68 -7.00
C LEU A 784 23.10 30.82 -6.50
N ASP A 785 24.41 30.58 -6.37
CA ASP A 785 25.38 31.57 -5.89
C ASP A 785 25.84 32.55 -6.98
N ALA A 786 25.90 32.13 -8.25
CA ALA A 786 26.22 33.03 -9.38
C ALA A 786 25.17 34.13 -9.55
N GLY A 787 23.91 33.83 -9.20
CA GLY A 787 22.78 34.75 -9.26
C GLY A 787 22.63 35.73 -8.09
N GLY A 788 23.60 35.80 -7.18
CA GLY A 788 23.57 36.64 -5.97
C GLY A 788 24.67 37.71 -5.89
N ARG A 789 25.49 37.88 -6.94
CA ARG A 789 26.55 38.89 -7.00
C ARG A 789 26.20 40.08 -7.86
#